data_AF-A0A212PGI9-F1
#
_entry.id   AF-A0A212PGI9-F1
#
_cell.length_a   1.000
_cell.length_b   1.000
_cell.length_c   1.000
_cell.angle_alpha   90.00
_cell.angle_beta   90.00
_cell.angle_gamma   90.00
#
_symmetry.space_group_name_H-M   'P 1'
#
loop_
_entity.id
_entity.type
_entity.pdbx_description
1 polymer ?
#
loop_
_entity_poly.entity_id
_entity_poly.type
_entity_poly.pdbx_seq_one_letter_code
_entity_poly.pdbx_strand_id
1 'polypeptide(L)'
;MTFKHTGHKGEKMKESISKAFVTVCTAQARKGSSPAAMITVLIALLTLVATWDGTAGAVDLLHNSADTGSTKWPQGWGVPGGKYGEFTCQTCHQPGAPNIKNVRGTIRTPNGENWPNGASSVTVSFLNTSSMGQDRGGHADSNRICEVCHSKVQFHNSDTANNTGGLEHPTPQAKCTSCHYHNTGFKAACGGCHGNPPTTAEVGGDYGLIGTPRPSNAMAPGLVGAHATHTQARAMVCDTCHYISNGTVKMPNLSNTIDIGFFGFGGKITHGTYIPYSSSNRGYRFSSGTVNTTVAAAVNVYGNSNICSNVYCHGGGVYEGSTEIKAPLTGGTNTAPRWDAANQNSCGSCHGTTSANPPTMGSHVKHSASTGGYGFSCDLCHPVSGDNSHVQGNVRWAMKTTDPRIGNEAAYDGLASGSTGDLAPSASYRQCSNVTCHSDGKGGAGRITPTWGASLPSDCSACHGGTSGGNRIATGAHYAHIEGTKGNYTCERCHINTMNPAGDNTLNPATGTQYHVNGTTEVTYNSFNSSTIYSGETCSNVYCHSFGTAATAPFRVMSTATWSGTLPANCTGCHGGAGATSSRFRVMSTGRHQKHMRGTSFAAANTYYSYSCSDCHNTTVSGNTTVTNPGNHINYQIEVAFAPTYGGTYPSSGHAPGVDATRTCANVYCHSNAQTGGQAGTTLRFRNLTGSKTWYGTSGSLGCTGCHNYSSNSAGLSGKHGVHVSATINPSIGTGISCYECHAQTRTSTGWNDRNKHADRFINYSGTKAGGQANLNVATGVCSTVFCHSDGKGVFKSLTSAGWFSSTTLNCTGCHGSDAAPAFVSVAGEPNYATAGGNALRSNSHRTHSAAGASTCDTCHTNTVTTTGTAIKSGGLHLDRFIDVNFNTAKATASWDALTRTCNNISCHGGANAAWGDPSSAGCNVCHASLSATHAKHIGDLISSRSVTFYNFTAIRSAGSAVRIGCANCHPTDLGKHRNGTVDLTINRSKAGASYITTLNLATADGIGVAGSGIAGTTGANVNCLLSYCHSSGKSTALAAPDFKASPDWYGTPPANRCGMCHDNPPQYAGQSHYVAASTMGDNGTLPVRDSGHMVGIHYRNTYRGSGQNGFLGYSSSGDMAHGNPAYATTVGCYICHSGIVSSTQVDTYAMHGSGGKFDCSRCHTASTRTPLQPGLITDTARHINGKKDVAFPALTFKTKAQLSNVANALGWTRNGSYKTAGSYDSMDLGTSTWDPATKTCLTACHVNQPGITWGGALKCVSCHANQ
;
A
#
# COMPACT_ATOMS: atom_id res chain seq x y z
N MET A 1 47.28 -5.42 -63.51
CA MET A 1 47.41 -4.53 -64.69
C MET A 1 47.13 -5.35 -65.92
N THR A 2 46.30 -4.84 -66.83
CA THR A 2 46.18 -5.38 -68.20
C THR A 2 45.72 -4.24 -69.11
N PHE A 3 46.64 -3.66 -69.87
CA PHE A 3 46.30 -2.68 -70.90
C PHE A 3 46.08 -3.38 -72.26
N LYS A 4 45.45 -2.68 -73.21
CA LYS A 4 45.50 -3.00 -74.63
C LYS A 4 46.05 -1.80 -75.41
N HIS A 5 46.70 -2.08 -76.54
CA HIS A 5 47.41 -1.09 -77.35
C HIS A 5 46.53 0.03 -77.91
N THR A 6 47.07 1.25 -77.85
CA THR A 6 47.08 2.22 -78.98
C THR A 6 48.43 2.95 -78.93
N GLY A 7 49.16 3.02 -80.05
CA GLY A 7 50.56 3.45 -80.07
C GLY A 7 50.79 4.81 -80.70
N HIS A 8 51.32 5.80 -79.94
CA HIS A 8 51.91 7.04 -80.49
C HIS A 8 52.67 7.91 -79.42
N LYS A 9 53.42 7.31 -78.47
CA LYS A 9 54.14 8.06 -77.40
C LYS A 9 55.55 7.54 -77.04
N GLY A 10 56.34 7.10 -78.02
CA GLY A 10 57.63 6.44 -77.78
C GLY A 10 58.76 7.31 -77.18
N GLU A 11 58.81 8.61 -77.46
CA GLU A 11 60.01 9.42 -77.16
C GLU A 11 60.03 10.02 -75.75
N LYS A 12 58.91 10.60 -75.28
CA LYS A 12 58.86 11.33 -73.99
C LYS A 12 59.07 10.46 -72.75
N MET A 13 59.15 9.14 -72.88
CA MET A 13 59.40 8.23 -71.76
C MET A 13 60.90 8.08 -71.44
N LYS A 14 61.80 8.26 -72.42
CA LYS A 14 63.25 8.06 -72.25
C LYS A 14 63.88 9.08 -71.29
N GLU A 15 63.45 10.34 -71.34
CA GLU A 15 63.97 11.42 -70.47
C GLU A 15 63.71 11.20 -68.97
N SER A 16 62.57 10.60 -68.61
CA SER A 16 62.15 10.45 -67.21
C SER A 16 62.95 9.36 -66.47
N ILE A 17 63.37 8.30 -67.18
CA ILE A 17 64.07 7.16 -66.59
C ILE A 17 65.50 7.55 -66.20
N SER A 18 66.22 8.29 -67.07
CA SER A 18 67.58 8.77 -66.77
C SER A 18 67.63 9.70 -65.55
N LYS A 19 66.61 10.55 -65.35
CA LYS A 19 66.51 11.44 -64.19
C LYS A 19 66.33 10.65 -62.88
N ALA A 20 65.51 9.59 -62.89
CA ALA A 20 65.33 8.73 -61.72
C ALA A 20 66.62 7.98 -61.32
N PHE A 21 67.40 7.50 -62.31
CA PHE A 21 68.61 6.71 -62.07
C PHE A 21 69.69 7.51 -61.29
N VAL A 22 69.92 8.77 -61.69
CA VAL A 22 70.90 9.67 -61.03
C VAL A 22 70.51 9.98 -59.58
N THR A 23 69.21 10.16 -59.29
CA THR A 23 68.71 10.44 -57.94
C THR A 23 68.91 9.28 -56.97
N VAL A 24 68.76 8.03 -57.42
CA VAL A 24 68.97 6.85 -56.54
C VAL A 24 70.45 6.70 -56.18
N CYS A 25 71.35 6.79 -57.16
CA CYS A 25 72.79 6.63 -56.91
C CYS A 25 73.37 7.71 -55.97
N THR A 26 72.91 8.96 -56.10
CA THR A 26 73.36 10.07 -55.23
C THR A 26 72.82 9.98 -53.80
N ALA A 27 71.68 9.32 -53.57
CA ALA A 27 71.11 9.15 -52.24
C ALA A 27 71.86 8.13 -51.37
N GLN A 28 72.41 7.06 -51.97
CA GLN A 28 73.04 5.95 -51.23
C GLN A 28 74.53 6.18 -50.93
N ALA A 29 75.24 6.93 -51.79
CA ALA A 29 76.66 7.30 -51.57
C ALA A 29 76.91 8.07 -50.26
N ARG A 30 75.88 8.70 -49.67
CA ARG A 30 75.98 9.47 -48.40
C ARG A 30 75.73 8.66 -47.12
N LYS A 31 75.49 7.34 -47.19
CA LYS A 31 75.06 6.54 -46.02
C LYS A 31 75.92 5.31 -45.67
N GLY A 32 77.07 5.11 -46.31
CA GLY A 32 78.12 4.19 -45.81
C GLY A 32 77.73 2.71 -45.64
N SER A 33 76.69 2.24 -46.32
CA SER A 33 76.19 0.86 -46.24
C SER A 33 76.99 -0.11 -47.12
N SER A 34 77.09 -1.37 -46.69
CA SER A 34 77.99 -2.37 -47.26
C SER A 34 77.59 -2.90 -48.67
N PRO A 35 78.53 -3.49 -49.44
CA PRO A 35 78.33 -3.76 -50.88
C PRO A 35 77.19 -4.72 -51.25
N ALA A 36 76.71 -5.55 -50.31
CA ALA A 36 75.70 -6.57 -50.58
C ALA A 36 74.36 -6.00 -51.10
N ALA A 37 74.03 -4.74 -50.75
CA ALA A 37 72.74 -4.14 -51.08
C ALA A 37 72.59 -3.69 -52.56
N MET A 38 73.69 -3.49 -53.30
CA MET A 38 73.62 -3.02 -54.69
C MET A 38 73.25 -4.11 -55.70
N ILE A 39 73.66 -5.36 -55.45
CA ILE A 39 73.53 -6.47 -56.41
C ILE A 39 72.05 -6.82 -56.67
N THR A 40 71.21 -6.76 -55.64
CA THR A 40 69.79 -7.15 -55.71
C THR A 40 68.96 -6.22 -56.62
N VAL A 41 69.34 -4.95 -56.75
CA VAL A 41 68.57 -3.95 -57.51
C VAL A 41 68.77 -4.06 -59.03
N LEU A 42 69.98 -4.41 -59.49
CA LEU A 42 70.27 -4.55 -60.92
C LEU A 42 69.45 -5.68 -61.58
N ILE A 43 69.29 -6.81 -60.87
CA ILE A 43 68.66 -8.03 -61.40
C ILE A 43 67.18 -7.79 -61.74
N ALA A 44 66.49 -6.93 -60.98
CA ALA A 44 65.06 -6.66 -61.16
C ALA A 44 64.71 -5.77 -62.37
N LEU A 45 65.69 -5.08 -62.97
CA LEU A 45 65.44 -4.13 -64.07
C LEU A 45 65.63 -4.74 -65.47
N LEU A 46 66.44 -5.80 -65.63
CA LEU A 46 66.69 -6.41 -66.94
C LEU A 46 65.48 -7.19 -67.48
N THR A 47 64.55 -7.63 -66.64
CA THR A 47 63.44 -8.53 -67.00
C THR A 47 62.25 -7.84 -67.67
N LEU A 48 62.21 -6.50 -67.70
CA LEU A 48 60.97 -5.72 -67.95
C LEU A 48 60.84 -5.12 -69.36
N VAL A 49 61.79 -5.38 -70.27
CA VAL A 49 61.95 -4.64 -71.55
C VAL A 49 61.51 -5.45 -72.80
N ALA A 50 61.05 -6.69 -72.64
CA ALA A 50 61.16 -7.70 -73.69
C ALA A 50 60.02 -7.84 -74.74
N THR A 51 58.88 -7.14 -74.68
CA THR A 51 57.67 -7.49 -75.51
C THR A 51 56.71 -6.33 -75.86
N TRP A 52 56.35 -6.11 -77.16
CA TRP A 52 55.02 -5.64 -77.74
C TRP A 52 55.01 -4.85 -79.11
N ASP A 53 53.96 -5.04 -79.98
CA ASP A 53 53.40 -4.20 -81.12
C ASP A 53 52.01 -4.79 -81.62
N GLY A 54 51.20 -4.45 -82.66
CA GLY A 54 51.09 -3.59 -83.91
C GLY A 54 49.69 -3.84 -84.61
N THR A 55 49.20 -3.47 -85.83
CA THR A 55 49.46 -2.58 -87.03
C THR A 55 48.11 -2.33 -87.84
N ALA A 56 48.04 -1.77 -89.09
CA ALA A 56 46.77 -1.48 -89.85
C ALA A 56 46.85 -1.32 -91.44
N GLY A 57 45.73 -1.10 -92.18
CA GLY A 57 45.62 -1.06 -93.69
C GLY A 57 44.48 -0.21 -94.35
N ALA A 58 44.25 -0.28 -95.69
CA ALA A 58 43.55 0.77 -96.52
C ALA A 58 42.50 0.33 -97.60
N VAL A 59 41.95 1.33 -98.33
CA VAL A 59 40.73 1.45 -99.20
C VAL A 59 41.02 1.42 -100.74
N ASP A 60 40.11 1.49 -101.75
CA ASP A 60 38.66 1.24 -102.10
C ASP A 60 38.49 1.72 -103.59
N LEU A 61 37.74 1.06 -104.52
CA LEU A 61 37.54 1.59 -105.91
C LEU A 61 36.60 0.84 -106.90
N LEU A 62 36.10 -0.37 -106.62
CA LEU A 62 35.48 -1.28 -107.61
C LEU A 62 33.95 -1.20 -107.62
N HIS A 63 33.31 -1.42 -108.78
CA HIS A 63 31.84 -1.56 -108.84
C HIS A 63 31.44 -3.02 -108.50
N ASN A 64 31.42 -3.35 -107.21
CA ASN A 64 31.06 -4.67 -106.67
C ASN A 64 30.13 -4.53 -105.43
N SER A 65 29.69 -5.65 -104.83
CA SER A 65 28.82 -5.62 -103.64
C SER A 65 29.46 -5.11 -102.35
N ALA A 66 30.77 -5.20 -102.18
CA ALA A 66 31.48 -4.72 -100.98
C ALA A 66 31.54 -3.19 -100.97
N ASP A 67 32.17 -2.60 -101.99
CA ASP A 67 32.37 -1.15 -102.15
C ASP A 67 31.01 -0.40 -102.26
N THR A 68 30.01 -1.01 -102.92
CA THR A 68 28.63 -0.47 -102.97
C THR A 68 27.77 -0.79 -101.73
N GLY A 69 28.15 -1.77 -100.90
CA GLY A 69 27.35 -2.25 -99.77
C GLY A 69 26.08 -3.03 -100.13
N SER A 70 26.03 -3.61 -101.34
CA SER A 70 24.82 -4.18 -101.94
C SER A 70 24.55 -5.63 -101.52
N THR A 71 23.64 -5.80 -100.56
CA THR A 71 23.19 -7.11 -100.01
C THR A 71 22.15 -7.85 -100.87
N LYS A 72 21.83 -7.35 -102.07
CA LYS A 72 20.77 -7.91 -102.95
C LYS A 72 21.04 -9.35 -103.40
N TRP A 73 22.30 -9.76 -103.46
CA TRP A 73 22.71 -11.15 -103.64
C TRP A 73 23.27 -11.68 -102.31
N PRO A 74 22.79 -12.81 -101.76
CA PRO A 74 23.13 -13.23 -100.39
C PRO A 74 24.61 -13.49 -100.11
N GLN A 75 25.41 -13.79 -101.14
CA GLN A 75 26.86 -13.98 -101.06
C GLN A 75 27.62 -12.82 -101.75
N GLY A 76 26.97 -11.68 -101.95
CA GLY A 76 27.49 -10.57 -102.74
C GLY A 76 27.48 -10.84 -104.25
N TRP A 77 28.02 -9.89 -105.01
CA TRP A 77 28.21 -9.94 -106.46
C TRP A 77 29.46 -9.14 -106.84
N GLY A 78 30.18 -9.56 -107.88
CA GLY A 78 31.44 -8.90 -108.26
C GLY A 78 32.59 -9.10 -107.26
N VAL A 79 32.48 -10.06 -106.35
CA VAL A 79 33.43 -10.33 -105.24
C VAL A 79 33.85 -11.82 -105.22
N PRO A 80 34.96 -12.21 -104.57
CA PRO A 80 35.37 -13.60 -104.44
C PRO A 80 34.25 -14.50 -103.88
N GLY A 81 33.92 -15.58 -104.60
CA GLY A 81 32.83 -16.50 -104.25
C GLY A 81 31.40 -15.96 -104.43
N GLY A 82 31.23 -14.67 -104.69
CA GLY A 82 29.92 -14.05 -104.92
C GLY A 82 29.38 -14.26 -106.34
N LYS A 83 28.15 -13.79 -106.57
CA LYS A 83 27.47 -13.86 -107.88
C LYS A 83 28.32 -13.23 -108.97
N TYR A 84 28.45 -13.92 -110.11
CA TYR A 84 29.32 -13.57 -111.25
C TYR A 84 30.84 -13.65 -110.99
N GLY A 85 31.31 -13.85 -109.75
CA GLY A 85 32.73 -13.88 -109.38
C GLY A 85 33.36 -12.48 -109.21
N GLU A 86 34.65 -12.45 -108.85
CA GLU A 86 35.36 -11.21 -108.53
C GLU A 86 35.56 -10.28 -109.75
N PHE A 87 35.08 -9.05 -109.65
CA PHE A 87 35.27 -8.02 -110.67
C PHE A 87 36.59 -7.30 -110.46
N THR A 88 37.40 -7.23 -111.51
CA THR A 88 38.64 -6.45 -111.55
C THR A 88 38.53 -5.37 -112.63
N CYS A 89 39.49 -4.44 -112.68
CA CYS A 89 39.59 -3.47 -113.78
C CYS A 89 39.61 -4.17 -115.16
N GLN A 90 40.16 -5.38 -115.25
CA GLN A 90 40.23 -6.17 -116.48
C GLN A 90 38.88 -6.83 -116.85
N THR A 91 37.91 -6.91 -115.95
CA THR A 91 36.56 -7.43 -116.23
C THR A 91 35.79 -6.46 -117.12
N CYS A 92 35.93 -5.15 -116.90
CA CYS A 92 35.24 -4.11 -117.65
C CYS A 92 36.09 -3.51 -118.79
N HIS A 93 37.42 -3.42 -118.62
CA HIS A 93 38.31 -2.77 -119.58
C HIS A 93 39.22 -3.75 -120.35
N GLN A 94 39.58 -3.35 -121.56
CA GLN A 94 40.57 -3.98 -122.43
C GLN A 94 41.27 -2.89 -123.26
N PRO A 95 42.62 -2.79 -123.24
CA PRO A 95 43.35 -1.84 -124.08
C PRO A 95 43.00 -2.01 -125.56
N GLY A 96 42.73 -0.90 -126.27
CA GLY A 96 42.43 -0.91 -127.70
C GLY A 96 41.06 -1.51 -128.07
N ALA A 97 40.16 -1.69 -127.11
CA ALA A 97 38.80 -2.13 -127.39
C ALA A 97 37.98 -1.06 -128.17
N PRO A 98 36.97 -1.47 -128.96
CA PRO A 98 36.26 -0.57 -129.89
C PRO A 98 35.30 0.43 -129.21
N ASN A 99 35.02 0.29 -127.91
CA ASN A 99 34.23 1.27 -127.15
C ASN A 99 35.13 2.36 -126.55
N ILE A 100 34.56 3.54 -126.31
CA ILE A 100 35.32 4.65 -125.71
C ILE A 100 35.83 4.28 -124.31
N LYS A 101 36.93 4.92 -123.89
CA LYS A 101 37.59 4.69 -122.59
C LYS A 101 38.09 3.24 -122.38
N ASN A 102 38.49 2.54 -123.45
CA ASN A 102 38.99 1.16 -123.40
C ASN A 102 38.01 0.18 -122.72
N VAL A 103 36.70 0.44 -122.81
CA VAL A 103 35.67 -0.48 -122.32
C VAL A 103 35.60 -1.69 -123.26
N ARG A 104 35.43 -2.90 -122.73
CA ARG A 104 35.32 -4.11 -123.57
C ARG A 104 34.11 -4.03 -124.53
N GLY A 105 34.27 -4.59 -125.73
CA GLY A 105 33.14 -4.84 -126.64
C GLY A 105 32.27 -6.03 -126.20
N THR A 106 32.81 -6.92 -125.38
CA THR A 106 32.09 -8.06 -124.78
C THR A 106 32.58 -8.27 -123.34
N ILE A 107 31.66 -8.26 -122.38
CA ILE A 107 31.94 -8.51 -120.97
C ILE A 107 31.53 -9.94 -120.62
N ARG A 108 32.37 -10.65 -119.85
CA ARG A 108 32.17 -12.04 -119.41
C ARG A 108 32.14 -12.09 -117.89
N THR A 109 31.33 -12.97 -117.31
CA THR A 109 31.34 -13.26 -115.88
C THR A 109 32.65 -13.96 -115.48
N PRO A 110 33.44 -13.44 -114.54
CA PRO A 110 34.64 -14.11 -114.02
C PRO A 110 34.45 -15.57 -113.58
N ASN A 111 33.29 -15.94 -113.02
CA ASN A 111 32.99 -17.32 -112.59
C ASN A 111 32.26 -18.19 -113.64
N GLY A 112 32.01 -17.68 -114.85
CA GLY A 112 31.35 -18.42 -115.93
C GLY A 112 29.82 -18.58 -115.84
N GLU A 113 29.16 -17.99 -114.83
CA GLU A 113 27.69 -17.96 -114.76
C GLU A 113 27.04 -17.20 -115.93
N ASN A 114 25.74 -17.39 -116.16
CA ASN A 114 25.02 -16.59 -117.15
C ASN A 114 24.66 -15.20 -116.62
N TRP A 115 24.94 -14.17 -117.42
CA TRP A 115 24.37 -12.83 -117.28
C TRP A 115 22.83 -12.85 -117.43
N PRO A 116 22.13 -11.74 -117.12
CA PRO A 116 20.65 -11.73 -117.08
C PRO A 116 19.94 -12.19 -118.35
N ASN A 117 20.53 -11.94 -119.53
CA ASN A 117 20.00 -12.38 -120.82
C ASN A 117 20.21 -13.88 -121.13
N GLY A 118 20.67 -14.67 -120.14
CA GLY A 118 20.86 -16.12 -120.27
C GLY A 118 22.20 -16.56 -120.86
N ALA A 119 23.15 -15.65 -121.12
CA ALA A 119 24.47 -15.98 -121.68
C ALA A 119 25.63 -15.57 -120.76
N SER A 120 26.70 -16.37 -120.68
CA SER A 120 27.92 -16.05 -119.90
C SER A 120 28.81 -14.96 -120.53
N SER A 121 28.33 -14.32 -121.61
CA SER A 121 28.95 -13.15 -122.23
C SER A 121 27.92 -12.22 -122.86
N VAL A 122 28.02 -10.92 -122.57
CA VAL A 122 27.16 -9.85 -123.11
C VAL A 122 27.96 -8.91 -123.99
N THR A 123 27.41 -8.53 -125.14
CA THR A 123 27.98 -7.48 -126.01
C THR A 123 27.63 -6.11 -125.47
N VAL A 124 28.58 -5.19 -125.48
CA VAL A 124 28.42 -3.84 -124.91
C VAL A 124 28.70 -2.79 -125.99
N SER A 125 27.81 -1.80 -126.09
CA SER A 125 27.96 -0.62 -126.94
C SER A 125 28.13 0.62 -126.07
N PHE A 126 29.29 1.26 -126.16
CA PHE A 126 29.58 2.50 -125.44
C PHE A 126 30.44 3.42 -126.32
N LEU A 127 29.74 4.23 -127.13
CA LEU A 127 30.35 5.13 -128.12
C LEU A 127 30.22 6.62 -127.74
N ASN A 128 29.36 6.96 -126.78
CA ASN A 128 29.25 8.32 -126.21
C ASN A 128 28.75 8.30 -124.76
N THR A 129 29.01 9.36 -124.01
CA THR A 129 28.66 9.50 -122.58
C THR A 129 27.24 10.00 -122.32
N SER A 130 26.40 10.09 -123.35
CA SER A 130 25.02 10.62 -123.32
C SER A 130 23.97 9.60 -123.77
N SER A 131 24.29 8.31 -123.65
CA SER A 131 23.41 7.20 -124.02
C SER A 131 23.67 5.97 -123.12
N MET A 132 23.92 6.19 -121.83
CA MET A 132 24.35 5.15 -120.88
C MET A 132 23.23 4.16 -120.48
N GLY A 133 21.97 4.56 -120.63
CA GLY A 133 20.77 3.76 -120.36
C GLY A 133 19.54 4.31 -121.10
N GLN A 134 18.47 3.52 -121.17
CA GLN A 134 17.18 3.84 -121.78
C GLN A 134 16.06 2.95 -121.19
N ASP A 135 15.31 3.44 -120.19
CA ASP A 135 14.07 2.79 -119.73
C ASP A 135 12.88 3.00 -120.70
N ARG A 136 13.01 3.93 -121.65
CA ARG A 136 11.92 4.34 -122.55
C ARG A 136 11.83 3.45 -123.78
N GLY A 137 10.88 2.51 -123.78
CA GLY A 137 10.46 1.77 -124.97
C GLY A 137 10.01 0.34 -124.70
N GLY A 138 10.51 -0.27 -123.61
CA GLY A 138 10.34 -1.70 -123.34
C GLY A 138 11.30 -2.54 -124.19
N HIS A 139 12.29 -3.14 -123.55
CA HIS A 139 13.26 -4.05 -124.16
C HIS A 139 13.50 -5.26 -123.26
N ALA A 140 13.68 -6.43 -123.86
CA ALA A 140 13.96 -7.69 -123.18
C ALA A 140 15.46 -7.97 -123.01
N ASP A 141 16.30 -7.22 -123.74
CA ASP A 141 17.75 -7.16 -123.56
C ASP A 141 18.28 -5.76 -123.92
N SER A 142 19.40 -5.39 -123.31
CA SER A 142 20.11 -4.14 -123.60
C SER A 142 21.61 -4.37 -123.73
N ASN A 143 22.25 -3.65 -124.65
CA ASN A 143 23.71 -3.62 -124.83
C ASN A 143 24.36 -2.35 -124.24
N ARG A 144 23.61 -1.54 -123.50
CA ARG A 144 24.10 -0.27 -122.92
C ARG A 144 24.96 -0.52 -121.67
N ILE A 145 26.00 0.30 -121.50
CA ILE A 145 27.12 0.08 -120.53
C ILE A 145 26.71 -0.25 -119.09
N CYS A 146 25.63 0.33 -118.56
CA CYS A 146 25.15 0.00 -117.21
C CYS A 146 24.13 -1.16 -117.22
N GLU A 147 23.25 -1.16 -118.21
CA GLU A 147 22.09 -2.06 -118.27
C GLU A 147 22.49 -3.52 -118.49
N VAL A 148 23.57 -3.78 -119.23
CA VAL A 148 24.11 -5.15 -119.50
C VAL A 148 24.36 -6.00 -118.24
N CYS A 149 24.53 -5.38 -117.06
CA CYS A 149 24.81 -6.07 -115.80
C CYS A 149 23.66 -6.03 -114.78
N HIS A 150 22.66 -5.15 -114.94
CA HIS A 150 21.72 -4.81 -113.88
C HIS A 150 20.33 -5.47 -114.05
N SER A 151 20.06 -6.60 -113.37
CA SER A 151 18.78 -7.34 -113.51
C SER A 151 17.83 -7.29 -112.33
N LYS A 152 18.25 -6.66 -111.22
CA LYS A 152 17.50 -6.54 -109.96
C LYS A 152 17.44 -5.10 -109.48
N VAL A 153 17.21 -4.20 -110.44
CA VAL A 153 17.05 -2.75 -110.31
C VAL A 153 15.68 -2.34 -110.85
N GLN A 154 15.14 -1.22 -110.37
CA GLN A 154 13.85 -0.67 -110.82
C GLN A 154 13.98 0.24 -112.07
N PHE A 155 15.19 0.72 -112.36
CA PHE A 155 15.54 1.62 -113.45
C PHE A 155 16.84 1.13 -114.09
N HIS A 156 17.02 1.36 -115.39
CA HIS A 156 18.20 0.91 -116.16
C HIS A 156 18.46 -0.60 -116.01
N ASN A 157 17.37 -1.38 -116.14
CA ASN A 157 17.39 -2.84 -116.06
C ASN A 157 17.85 -3.45 -117.40
N SER A 158 18.55 -4.59 -117.37
CA SER A 158 18.92 -5.39 -118.54
C SER A 158 17.71 -5.83 -119.36
N ASP A 159 16.59 -6.08 -118.68
CA ASP A 159 15.27 -6.39 -119.26
C ASP A 159 14.25 -5.51 -118.53
N THR A 160 13.77 -4.48 -119.22
CA THR A 160 12.87 -3.47 -118.66
C THR A 160 11.43 -3.96 -118.50
N ALA A 161 11.05 -5.13 -119.05
CA ALA A 161 9.75 -5.75 -118.79
C ALA A 161 9.61 -6.26 -117.35
N ASN A 162 10.71 -6.45 -116.61
CA ASN A 162 10.68 -6.78 -115.17
C ASN A 162 10.25 -5.61 -114.27
N ASN A 163 10.18 -4.38 -114.79
CA ASN A 163 9.95 -3.18 -113.98
C ASN A 163 8.45 -2.86 -113.91
N THR A 164 7.77 -3.30 -112.85
CA THR A 164 6.30 -3.26 -112.72
C THR A 164 5.69 -1.90 -112.36
N GLY A 165 6.48 -0.84 -112.20
CA GLY A 165 5.96 0.52 -111.99
C GLY A 165 6.97 1.56 -111.52
N GLY A 166 6.60 2.84 -111.65
CA GLY A 166 7.40 3.99 -111.18
C GLY A 166 8.74 4.13 -111.90
N LEU A 167 8.72 4.58 -113.16
CA LEU A 167 9.90 4.66 -114.06
C LEU A 167 10.61 6.03 -114.06
N GLU A 168 10.28 6.92 -113.12
CA GLU A 168 10.87 8.27 -113.03
C GLU A 168 12.20 8.28 -112.28
N HIS A 169 13.26 7.75 -112.89
CA HIS A 169 14.63 8.03 -112.43
C HIS A 169 14.96 9.52 -112.66
N PRO A 170 15.62 10.23 -111.73
CA PRO A 170 16.00 11.63 -111.89
C PRO A 170 16.71 11.94 -113.21
N THR A 171 16.31 13.05 -113.85
CA THR A 171 16.83 13.49 -115.14
C THR A 171 18.14 14.27 -115.01
N PRO A 172 19.10 14.14 -115.97
CA PRO A 172 19.00 13.42 -117.23
C PRO A 172 19.41 11.94 -117.14
N GLN A 173 18.45 11.04 -117.37
CA GLN A 173 18.60 9.57 -117.30
C GLN A 173 19.71 8.98 -118.20
N ALA A 174 20.12 9.70 -119.25
CA ALA A 174 21.14 9.25 -120.19
C ALA A 174 22.59 9.55 -119.78
N LYS A 175 22.82 10.23 -118.64
CA LYS A 175 24.14 10.69 -118.16
C LYS A 175 24.38 10.36 -116.67
N CYS A 176 24.30 9.08 -116.30
CA CYS A 176 24.36 8.61 -114.92
C CYS A 176 25.53 9.20 -114.09
N THR A 177 26.69 9.44 -114.72
CA THR A 177 27.91 9.90 -114.05
C THR A 177 27.88 11.33 -113.50
N SER A 178 26.77 12.08 -113.64
CA SER A 178 26.58 13.33 -112.89
C SER A 178 26.16 13.12 -111.44
N CYS A 179 25.63 11.94 -111.10
CA CYS A 179 25.20 11.57 -109.74
C CYS A 179 25.89 10.28 -109.24
N HIS A 180 26.52 9.52 -110.14
CA HIS A 180 27.20 8.25 -109.89
C HIS A 180 28.67 8.33 -110.30
N TYR A 181 29.57 8.74 -109.41
CA TYR A 181 30.95 9.03 -109.79
C TYR A 181 31.82 7.77 -109.87
N HIS A 182 32.69 7.70 -110.88
CA HIS A 182 33.53 6.52 -111.14
C HIS A 182 34.55 6.26 -110.03
N ASN A 183 35.12 7.32 -109.44
CA ASN A 183 36.06 7.23 -108.31
C ASN A 183 35.41 6.79 -106.98
N THR A 184 34.10 6.56 -106.97
CA THR A 184 33.37 5.96 -105.85
C THR A 184 32.62 4.70 -106.30
N GLY A 185 33.17 3.95 -107.26
CA GLY A 185 32.56 2.72 -107.79
C GLY A 185 31.15 2.92 -108.36
N PHE A 186 30.85 4.08 -108.96
CA PHE A 186 29.51 4.49 -109.45
C PHE A 186 28.40 4.52 -108.37
N LYS A 187 28.78 4.63 -107.09
CA LYS A 187 27.86 4.87 -105.96
C LYS A 187 27.15 6.22 -106.12
N ALA A 188 25.86 6.28 -105.77
CA ALA A 188 25.06 7.50 -105.87
C ALA A 188 25.46 8.52 -104.79
N ALA A 189 25.66 9.79 -105.16
CA ALA A 189 26.04 10.86 -104.26
C ALA A 189 25.16 12.12 -104.46
N CYS A 190 24.61 12.65 -103.36
CA CYS A 190 23.78 13.86 -103.36
C CYS A 190 24.53 15.14 -102.90
N GLY A 191 25.83 15.04 -102.64
CA GLY A 191 26.60 16.04 -101.88
C GLY A 191 26.83 17.40 -102.57
N GLY A 192 26.70 17.47 -103.90
CA GLY A 192 27.03 18.67 -104.68
C GLY A 192 26.24 19.95 -104.33
N CYS A 193 25.16 19.87 -103.55
CA CYS A 193 24.41 21.03 -103.04
C CYS A 193 24.68 21.34 -101.55
N HIS A 194 24.97 20.32 -100.76
CA HIS A 194 25.35 20.40 -99.34
C HIS A 194 25.87 19.04 -98.83
N GLY A 195 26.68 19.07 -97.77
CA GLY A 195 27.16 17.85 -97.12
C GLY A 195 26.06 17.05 -96.43
N ASN A 196 26.25 15.74 -96.35
CA ASN A 196 25.29 14.81 -95.74
C ASN A 196 25.94 13.97 -94.63
N PRO A 197 25.99 14.47 -93.38
CA PRO A 197 25.59 15.81 -92.92
C PRO A 197 26.61 16.90 -93.29
N PRO A 198 26.28 18.20 -93.14
CA PRO A 198 27.27 19.27 -93.21
C PRO A 198 28.24 19.17 -92.03
N THR A 199 29.54 19.28 -92.31
CA THR A 199 30.63 19.15 -91.33
C THR A 199 31.65 20.29 -91.42
N THR A 200 31.65 21.09 -92.49
CA THR A 200 32.34 22.38 -92.57
C THR A 200 31.32 23.54 -92.56
N ALA A 201 31.76 24.72 -92.14
CA ALA A 201 30.93 25.94 -92.16
C ALA A 201 30.94 26.65 -93.53
N GLU A 202 31.47 25.98 -94.56
CA GLU A 202 31.44 26.44 -95.94
C GLU A 202 30.02 26.33 -96.52
N VAL A 203 29.77 26.97 -97.66
CA VAL A 203 28.43 27.09 -98.26
C VAL A 203 28.44 26.40 -99.62
N GLY A 204 27.75 25.25 -99.71
CA GLY A 204 27.78 24.32 -100.84
C GLY A 204 28.87 23.24 -100.72
N GLY A 205 28.86 22.29 -101.66
CA GLY A 205 29.83 21.18 -101.72
C GLY A 205 29.58 20.04 -100.72
N ASP A 206 30.31 18.94 -100.89
CA ASP A 206 30.04 17.63 -100.27
C ASP A 206 30.17 17.58 -98.73
N TYR A 207 30.63 18.67 -98.10
CA TYR A 207 30.79 18.81 -96.64
C TYR A 207 30.20 20.11 -96.07
N GLY A 208 29.78 21.06 -96.92
CA GLY A 208 29.33 22.39 -96.47
C GLY A 208 27.84 22.45 -96.10
N LEU A 209 27.45 23.54 -95.42
CA LEU A 209 26.06 23.94 -95.25
C LEU A 209 25.40 24.22 -96.61
N ILE A 210 24.08 24.05 -96.71
CA ILE A 210 23.36 24.27 -97.99
C ILE A 210 23.59 25.67 -98.57
N GLY A 211 24.06 25.69 -99.82
CA GLY A 211 24.39 26.88 -100.60
C GLY A 211 23.61 27.05 -101.90
N THR A 212 23.17 25.95 -102.53
CA THR A 212 22.35 25.97 -103.75
C THR A 212 20.95 25.40 -103.47
N PRO A 213 19.87 26.00 -104.04
CA PRO A 213 19.84 27.23 -104.85
C PRO A 213 20.12 28.53 -104.07
N ARG A 214 20.22 28.50 -102.73
CA ARG A 214 20.56 29.65 -101.88
C ARG A 214 21.10 29.22 -100.51
N PRO A 215 21.90 30.08 -99.82
CA PRO A 215 22.44 29.79 -98.49
C PRO A 215 21.36 29.72 -97.40
N SER A 216 21.51 28.81 -96.43
CA SER A 216 20.58 28.74 -95.28
C SER A 216 20.67 29.94 -94.34
N ASN A 217 21.88 30.38 -93.99
CA ASN A 217 22.16 31.39 -92.96
C ASN A 217 21.45 31.11 -91.62
N ALA A 218 21.44 29.82 -91.23
CA ALA A 218 20.82 29.32 -90.01
C ALA A 218 21.75 29.31 -88.79
N MET A 219 23.06 29.15 -89.00
CA MET A 219 24.09 29.14 -87.95
C MET A 219 24.83 30.49 -87.91
N ALA A 220 25.55 30.77 -86.81
CA ALA A 220 26.47 31.90 -86.78
C ALA A 220 27.64 31.70 -87.77
N PRO A 221 28.20 32.78 -88.36
CA PRO A 221 29.30 32.68 -89.31
C PRO A 221 30.49 31.86 -88.77
N GLY A 222 30.97 30.90 -89.56
CA GLY A 222 32.05 29.99 -89.16
C GLY A 222 31.62 28.78 -88.31
N LEU A 223 30.34 28.64 -87.94
CA LEU A 223 29.83 27.49 -87.19
C LEU A 223 28.95 26.58 -88.06
N VAL A 224 29.15 25.26 -87.93
CA VAL A 224 28.32 24.20 -88.54
C VAL A 224 27.38 23.52 -87.53
N GLY A 225 27.47 23.90 -86.25
CA GLY A 225 26.79 23.23 -85.14
C GLY A 225 27.32 21.82 -84.85
N ALA A 226 26.63 21.08 -84.00
CA ALA A 226 27.09 19.80 -83.44
C ALA A 226 26.95 18.58 -84.39
N HIS A 227 26.85 18.79 -85.71
CA HIS A 227 26.67 17.70 -86.69
C HIS A 227 27.76 16.62 -86.56
N ALA A 228 29.05 17.00 -86.66
CA ALA A 228 30.17 16.07 -86.53
C ALA A 228 30.20 15.36 -85.16
N THR A 229 29.82 16.05 -84.08
CA THR A 229 29.76 15.47 -82.74
C THR A 229 28.70 14.38 -82.62
N HIS A 230 27.55 14.54 -83.28
CA HIS A 230 26.47 13.56 -83.24
C HIS A 230 26.71 12.40 -84.24
N THR A 231 27.07 12.69 -85.49
CA THR A 231 27.18 11.65 -86.52
C THR A 231 28.53 10.93 -86.51
N GLN A 232 29.66 11.62 -86.34
CA GLN A 232 30.99 11.01 -86.36
C GLN A 232 31.39 10.51 -84.97
N ALA A 233 31.33 11.38 -83.96
CA ALA A 233 31.80 11.04 -82.61
C ALA A 233 30.79 10.25 -81.75
N ARG A 234 29.53 10.13 -82.20
CA ARG A 234 28.47 9.38 -81.49
C ARG A 234 27.64 8.43 -82.38
N ALA A 235 27.97 8.29 -83.68
CA ALA A 235 27.29 7.40 -84.62
C ALA A 235 25.75 7.58 -84.71
N MET A 236 25.22 8.77 -84.42
CA MET A 236 23.79 9.07 -84.60
C MET A 236 23.45 9.24 -86.08
N VAL A 237 22.32 8.69 -86.51
CA VAL A 237 21.79 8.89 -87.87
C VAL A 237 21.14 10.27 -87.99
N CYS A 238 21.14 10.87 -89.19
CA CYS A 238 20.56 12.19 -89.42
C CYS A 238 19.09 12.27 -88.99
N ASP A 239 18.34 11.18 -89.18
CA ASP A 239 16.95 10.97 -88.77
C ASP A 239 16.73 11.23 -87.27
N THR A 240 17.75 11.13 -86.41
CA THR A 240 17.64 11.47 -84.97
C THR A 240 17.19 12.93 -84.74
N CYS A 241 17.49 13.85 -85.66
CA CYS A 241 17.08 15.27 -85.60
C CYS A 241 16.30 15.75 -86.84
N HIS A 242 16.28 14.98 -87.93
CA HIS A 242 15.65 15.33 -89.21
C HIS A 242 14.65 14.27 -89.70
N TYR A 243 13.97 13.57 -88.78
CA TYR A 243 12.92 12.61 -89.15
C TYR A 243 11.70 13.33 -89.74
N ILE A 244 11.09 12.75 -90.78
CA ILE A 244 9.87 13.29 -91.41
C ILE A 244 8.82 12.18 -91.47
N SER A 245 7.77 12.29 -90.65
CA SER A 245 6.79 11.21 -90.41
C SER A 245 5.75 11.03 -91.51
N ASN A 246 5.87 11.73 -92.64
CA ASN A 246 4.97 11.63 -93.80
C ASN A 246 5.45 10.61 -94.87
N GLY A 247 6.59 9.94 -94.63
CA GLY A 247 7.18 8.98 -95.57
C GLY A 247 8.16 9.57 -96.61
N THR A 248 8.38 10.88 -96.67
CA THR A 248 9.43 11.47 -97.52
C THR A 248 10.80 11.34 -96.85
N VAL A 249 11.41 10.16 -96.95
CA VAL A 249 12.65 9.81 -96.23
C VAL A 249 13.89 10.47 -96.84
N LYS A 250 14.16 11.70 -96.37
CA LYS A 250 15.47 12.40 -96.19
C LYS A 250 15.44 13.87 -96.63
N MET A 251 16.19 14.68 -95.91
CA MET A 251 16.72 15.96 -96.41
C MET A 251 17.94 15.70 -97.33
N PRO A 252 18.10 16.43 -98.44
CA PRO A 252 17.22 17.49 -98.93
C PRO A 252 15.93 16.93 -99.55
N ASN A 253 14.80 17.48 -99.13
CA ASN A 253 13.49 17.22 -99.74
C ASN A 253 13.08 18.42 -100.62
N LEU A 254 12.01 18.27 -101.39
CA LEU A 254 11.47 19.35 -102.24
C LEU A 254 10.63 20.38 -101.46
N SER A 255 10.66 20.40 -100.12
CA SER A 255 9.80 21.26 -99.29
C SER A 255 10.19 22.75 -99.28
N ASN A 256 11.44 23.06 -99.68
CA ASN A 256 12.05 24.40 -99.52
C ASN A 256 12.11 24.85 -98.03
N THR A 257 12.26 23.88 -97.11
CA THR A 257 12.38 24.11 -95.67
C THR A 257 13.55 23.34 -95.06
N ILE A 258 13.90 23.65 -93.81
CA ILE A 258 14.77 22.84 -92.95
C ILE A 258 13.85 22.14 -91.95
N ASP A 259 13.47 20.90 -92.26
CA ASP A 259 12.63 20.09 -91.38
C ASP A 259 13.44 19.60 -90.16
N ILE A 260 12.91 19.82 -88.96
CA ILE A 260 13.43 19.33 -87.68
C ILE A 260 12.41 18.34 -87.12
N GLY A 261 12.86 17.13 -86.81
CA GLY A 261 12.02 16.06 -86.29
C GLY A 261 12.84 15.12 -85.43
N PHE A 262 12.57 15.09 -84.14
CA PHE A 262 13.31 14.25 -83.19
C PHE A 262 12.84 12.79 -83.30
N PHE A 263 13.78 11.86 -83.51
CA PHE A 263 13.53 10.41 -83.54
C PHE A 263 14.70 9.65 -82.90
N GLY A 264 14.85 9.84 -81.58
CA GLY A 264 15.94 9.29 -80.80
C GLY A 264 15.74 7.81 -80.45
N PHE A 265 16.86 7.06 -80.48
CA PHE A 265 16.96 5.69 -79.97
C PHE A 265 15.94 4.69 -80.55
N GLY A 266 15.59 4.86 -81.84
CA GLY A 266 14.65 3.97 -82.56
C GLY A 266 13.21 4.12 -82.07
N GLY A 267 12.64 5.32 -82.16
CA GLY A 267 11.25 5.63 -81.76
C GLY A 267 11.04 5.87 -80.27
N LYS A 268 12.00 5.51 -79.40
CA LYS A 268 11.89 5.74 -77.94
C LYS A 268 11.75 7.22 -77.55
N ILE A 269 12.18 8.16 -78.39
CA ILE A 269 12.00 9.62 -78.21
C ILE A 269 11.51 10.22 -79.52
N THR A 270 10.26 10.67 -79.59
CA THR A 270 9.67 11.32 -80.79
C THR A 270 9.35 12.81 -80.60
N HIS A 271 9.57 13.32 -79.38
CA HIS A 271 9.25 14.69 -78.97
C HIS A 271 10.52 15.50 -78.69
N GLY A 272 10.44 16.79 -78.96
CA GLY A 272 11.43 17.79 -78.57
C GLY A 272 11.06 19.18 -79.06
N THR A 273 11.66 20.20 -78.46
CA THR A 273 11.49 21.60 -78.82
C THR A 273 12.80 22.15 -79.36
N TYR A 274 12.75 22.84 -80.51
CA TYR A 274 13.89 23.53 -81.10
C TYR A 274 13.57 25.02 -81.31
N ILE A 275 14.48 25.91 -80.91
CA ILE A 275 14.35 27.36 -81.08
C ILE A 275 15.23 27.83 -82.26
N PRO A 276 14.69 28.02 -83.47
CA PRO A 276 15.48 28.36 -84.65
C PRO A 276 16.00 29.81 -84.65
N TYR A 277 17.10 30.05 -85.36
CA TYR A 277 17.59 31.39 -85.67
C TYR A 277 16.82 32.06 -86.83
N SER A 278 16.79 33.40 -86.84
CA SER A 278 16.14 34.23 -87.85
C SER A 278 16.96 35.47 -88.20
N SER A 279 17.16 35.70 -89.50
CA SER A 279 17.73 36.93 -90.05
C SER A 279 17.03 37.31 -91.36
N SER A 280 17.21 38.55 -91.82
CA SER A 280 16.68 39.04 -93.10
C SER A 280 17.17 38.23 -94.31
N ASN A 281 18.33 37.58 -94.19
CA ASN A 281 19.03 36.92 -95.28
C ASN A 281 18.92 35.37 -95.19
N ARG A 282 17.99 34.83 -94.39
CA ARG A 282 17.80 33.38 -94.20
C ARG A 282 17.10 32.76 -95.41
N GLY A 283 17.76 31.84 -96.11
CA GLY A 283 17.24 31.27 -97.36
C GLY A 283 16.08 30.28 -97.22
N TYR A 284 15.92 29.62 -96.07
CA TYR A 284 14.87 28.62 -95.84
C TYR A 284 14.13 28.91 -94.54
N ARG A 285 12.87 28.46 -94.44
CA ARG A 285 12.13 28.41 -93.17
C ARG A 285 12.44 27.10 -92.44
N PHE A 286 12.38 27.10 -91.12
CA PHE A 286 12.31 25.85 -90.37
C PHE A 286 10.88 25.29 -90.40
N SER A 287 10.76 23.97 -90.32
CA SER A 287 9.52 23.21 -90.38
C SER A 287 9.59 22.06 -89.38
N SER A 288 8.44 21.56 -88.92
CA SER A 288 8.43 20.36 -88.06
C SER A 288 8.21 19.12 -88.91
N GLY A 289 9.13 18.16 -88.80
CA GLY A 289 9.05 16.88 -89.49
C GLY A 289 8.15 15.85 -88.78
N THR A 290 7.79 16.06 -87.50
CA THR A 290 6.91 15.14 -86.75
C THR A 290 5.83 15.89 -85.97
N VAL A 291 4.67 15.26 -85.81
CA VAL A 291 3.55 15.83 -85.01
C VAL A 291 3.92 16.14 -83.56
N ASN A 292 4.96 15.49 -83.03
CA ASN A 292 5.47 15.65 -81.66
C ASN A 292 6.67 16.60 -81.55
N THR A 293 7.23 17.09 -82.67
CA THR A 293 8.34 18.05 -82.64
C THR A 293 7.80 19.49 -82.68
N THR A 294 8.25 20.32 -81.76
CA THR A 294 7.88 21.74 -81.67
C THR A 294 9.02 22.62 -82.21
N VAL A 295 8.84 23.18 -83.40
CA VAL A 295 9.67 24.31 -83.85
C VAL A 295 9.09 25.58 -83.24
N ALA A 296 9.80 26.16 -82.28
CA ALA A 296 9.37 27.35 -81.55
C ALA A 296 9.51 28.63 -82.39
N ALA A 297 9.01 29.75 -81.85
CA ALA A 297 9.16 31.07 -82.47
C ALA A 297 10.65 31.38 -82.70
N ALA A 298 11.00 31.77 -83.93
CA ALA A 298 12.38 32.01 -84.34
C ALA A 298 12.91 33.33 -83.78
N VAL A 299 14.15 33.35 -83.29
CA VAL A 299 14.77 34.53 -82.66
C VAL A 299 16.00 35.03 -83.43
N ASN A 300 16.31 36.32 -83.28
CA ASN A 300 17.36 37.03 -84.03
C ASN A 300 18.67 37.26 -83.22
N VAL A 301 18.82 36.61 -82.07
CA VAL A 301 20.01 36.69 -81.21
C VAL A 301 20.59 35.29 -81.02
N TYR A 302 21.82 35.06 -81.50
CA TYR A 302 22.44 33.73 -81.52
C TYR A 302 22.47 33.03 -80.15
N GLY A 303 22.67 33.79 -79.06
CA GLY A 303 22.68 33.24 -77.70
C GLY A 303 21.35 32.59 -77.26
N ASN A 304 20.24 33.00 -77.87
CA ASN A 304 18.87 32.55 -77.54
C ASN A 304 18.27 31.63 -78.63
N SER A 305 18.91 31.52 -79.80
CA SER A 305 18.57 30.55 -80.85
C SER A 305 19.36 29.25 -80.68
N ASN A 306 19.09 28.27 -81.54
CA ASN A 306 19.76 26.97 -81.61
C ASN A 306 19.68 26.16 -80.31
N ILE A 307 18.74 26.51 -79.43
CA ILE A 307 18.44 25.78 -78.18
C ILE A 307 17.55 24.58 -78.50
N CYS A 308 17.90 23.43 -77.93
CA CYS A 308 17.03 22.27 -77.84
C CYS A 308 16.54 22.10 -76.39
N SER A 309 15.29 21.70 -76.20
CA SER A 309 14.74 21.33 -74.89
C SER A 309 13.64 20.28 -75.04
N ASN A 310 13.22 19.66 -73.94
CA ASN A 310 12.24 18.56 -73.91
C ASN A 310 12.65 17.34 -74.76
N VAL A 311 13.97 17.16 -74.93
CA VAL A 311 14.65 15.99 -75.51
C VAL A 311 15.27 15.21 -74.36
N TYR A 312 15.43 13.89 -74.48
CA TYR A 312 15.92 13.01 -73.40
C TYR A 312 17.20 13.53 -72.72
N CYS A 313 17.27 13.39 -71.39
CA CYS A 313 18.22 14.05 -70.47
C CYS A 313 18.12 15.59 -70.40
N HIS A 314 17.53 16.26 -71.39
CA HIS A 314 17.56 17.70 -71.62
C HIS A 314 16.13 18.29 -71.59
N GLY A 315 15.49 18.21 -70.42
CA GLY A 315 14.16 18.76 -70.14
C GLY A 315 13.03 17.73 -70.07
N GLY A 316 13.18 16.55 -70.69
CA GLY A 316 12.19 15.47 -70.62
C GLY A 316 12.07 14.70 -71.93
N GLY A 317 10.97 13.98 -72.16
CA GLY A 317 10.72 13.36 -73.47
C GLY A 317 9.47 12.48 -73.50
N VAL A 318 8.99 12.18 -74.71
CA VAL A 318 7.78 11.37 -74.97
C VAL A 318 8.14 10.22 -75.93
N TYR A 319 7.67 9.01 -75.60
CA TYR A 319 7.77 7.84 -76.49
C TYR A 319 6.89 7.97 -77.73
N GLU A 320 7.26 7.31 -78.82
CA GLU A 320 6.33 6.97 -79.90
C GLU A 320 5.05 6.31 -79.33
N GLY A 321 3.89 6.82 -79.74
CA GLY A 321 2.57 6.34 -79.27
C GLY A 321 2.14 6.81 -77.86
N SER A 322 2.95 7.58 -77.13
CA SER A 322 2.58 8.13 -75.81
C SER A 322 2.24 9.63 -75.88
N THR A 323 1.54 10.11 -74.85
CA THR A 323 1.35 11.53 -74.53
C THR A 323 1.99 11.93 -73.18
N GLU A 324 2.55 10.97 -72.44
CA GLU A 324 3.18 11.22 -71.14
C GLU A 324 4.60 11.76 -71.32
N ILE A 325 4.85 12.97 -70.83
CA ILE A 325 6.19 13.58 -70.79
C ILE A 325 6.93 13.02 -69.57
N LYS A 326 7.95 12.17 -69.79
CA LYS A 326 8.89 11.82 -68.72
C LYS A 326 9.62 13.08 -68.25
N ALA A 327 9.65 13.27 -66.94
CA ALA A 327 10.50 14.27 -66.29
C ALA A 327 12.00 14.04 -66.58
N PRO A 328 12.83 15.10 -66.60
CA PRO A 328 14.27 14.98 -66.81
C PRO A 328 14.95 14.23 -65.65
N LEU A 329 16.15 13.71 -65.90
CA LEU A 329 16.93 13.00 -64.87
C LEU A 329 17.43 13.97 -63.79
N THR A 330 17.36 13.50 -62.54
CA THR A 330 17.65 14.31 -61.36
C THR A 330 19.15 14.57 -61.15
N GLY A 331 19.48 15.78 -60.70
CA GLY A 331 20.86 16.19 -60.35
C GLY A 331 21.72 16.62 -61.53
N GLY A 332 21.19 16.59 -62.76
CA GLY A 332 21.82 17.17 -63.95
C GLY A 332 21.63 18.69 -64.02
N THR A 333 22.54 19.38 -64.69
CA THR A 333 22.57 20.86 -64.80
C THR A 333 22.24 21.42 -66.18
N ASN A 334 22.24 20.59 -67.24
CA ASN A 334 22.07 21.04 -68.61
C ASN A 334 20.69 20.65 -69.18
N THR A 335 19.64 21.37 -68.80
CA THR A 335 18.25 21.09 -69.25
C THR A 335 17.88 21.75 -70.58
N ALA A 336 18.69 22.66 -71.11
CA ALA A 336 18.45 23.40 -72.35
C ALA A 336 19.76 23.57 -73.17
N PRO A 337 20.30 22.48 -73.75
CA PRO A 337 21.51 22.53 -74.57
C PRO A 337 21.38 23.43 -75.80
N ARG A 338 22.51 23.92 -76.32
CA ARG A 338 22.58 24.61 -77.62
C ARG A 338 23.34 23.75 -78.63
N TRP A 339 22.78 23.66 -79.83
CA TRP A 339 23.35 22.94 -80.98
C TRP A 339 24.72 23.48 -81.43
N ASP A 340 25.09 24.71 -81.03
CA ASP A 340 26.37 25.36 -81.35
C ASP A 340 27.34 25.50 -80.15
N ALA A 341 27.01 24.94 -78.98
CA ALA A 341 27.79 25.13 -77.75
C ALA A 341 28.78 23.98 -77.46
N ALA A 342 29.99 24.36 -77.05
CA ALA A 342 31.04 23.43 -76.64
C ALA A 342 30.81 22.82 -75.24
N ASN A 343 31.50 21.71 -74.96
CA ASN A 343 31.63 21.05 -73.63
C ASN A 343 30.34 20.57 -72.93
N GLN A 344 29.18 20.65 -73.59
CA GLN A 344 27.87 20.24 -73.07
C GLN A 344 27.71 18.71 -72.85
N ASN A 345 28.74 17.93 -73.14
CA ASN A 345 28.80 16.47 -73.05
C ASN A 345 29.48 15.94 -71.77
N SER A 346 29.73 16.80 -70.78
CA SER A 346 30.49 16.45 -69.59
C SER A 346 29.70 15.56 -68.61
N CYS A 347 30.38 14.63 -67.93
CA CYS A 347 29.75 13.80 -66.89
C CYS A 347 29.19 14.67 -65.77
N GLY A 348 27.92 14.47 -65.38
CA GLY A 348 27.21 15.33 -64.44
C GLY A 348 26.23 16.33 -65.10
N SER A 349 26.34 16.57 -66.40
CA SER A 349 25.40 17.48 -67.11
C SER A 349 23.98 16.92 -67.21
N CYS A 350 23.82 15.59 -67.32
CA CYS A 350 22.54 14.92 -67.53
C CYS A 350 21.85 14.42 -66.24
N HIS A 351 22.63 13.96 -65.27
CA HIS A 351 22.17 13.48 -63.96
C HIS A 351 23.31 13.62 -62.94
N GLY A 352 23.02 13.53 -61.65
CA GLY A 352 24.06 13.55 -60.60
C GLY A 352 25.06 12.38 -60.73
N THR A 353 26.35 12.64 -60.56
CA THR A 353 27.45 11.66 -60.83
C THR A 353 28.46 11.51 -59.68
N THR A 354 28.29 12.21 -58.56
CA THR A 354 29.25 12.18 -57.43
C THR A 354 28.53 11.89 -56.12
N SER A 355 29.27 11.58 -55.06
CA SER A 355 28.68 11.45 -53.71
C SER A 355 28.20 12.79 -53.13
N ALA A 356 28.72 13.92 -53.61
CA ALA A 356 28.24 15.25 -53.23
C ALA A 356 26.95 15.66 -53.98
N ASN A 357 26.77 15.18 -55.22
CA ASN A 357 25.56 15.37 -56.02
C ASN A 357 25.21 14.04 -56.75
N PRO A 358 24.59 13.07 -56.05
CA PRO A 358 24.08 11.85 -56.66
C PRO A 358 22.73 12.11 -57.35
N PRO A 359 22.20 11.16 -58.15
CA PRO A 359 20.80 11.22 -58.56
C PRO A 359 19.90 11.28 -57.31
N THR A 360 18.88 12.14 -57.29
CA THR A 360 17.91 12.19 -56.17
C THR A 360 16.75 11.21 -56.34
N MET A 361 16.60 10.68 -57.56
CA MET A 361 15.63 9.65 -57.97
C MET A 361 15.93 8.27 -57.37
N GLY A 362 14.90 7.59 -56.85
CA GLY A 362 15.03 6.27 -56.23
C GLY A 362 15.82 6.31 -54.91
N SER A 363 16.44 5.20 -54.51
CA SER A 363 17.17 5.12 -53.22
C SER A 363 18.62 5.66 -53.28
N HIS A 364 19.05 6.25 -54.39
CA HIS A 364 20.44 6.68 -54.62
C HIS A 364 21.01 7.53 -53.48
N VAL A 365 20.30 8.58 -53.05
CA VAL A 365 20.75 9.50 -51.98
C VAL A 365 21.15 8.74 -50.71
N LYS A 366 20.41 7.70 -50.31
CA LYS A 366 20.74 6.94 -49.09
C LYS A 366 21.98 6.07 -49.25
N HIS A 367 22.26 5.58 -50.46
CA HIS A 367 23.40 4.71 -50.72
C HIS A 367 24.67 5.52 -51.01
N SER A 368 24.63 6.49 -51.92
CA SER A 368 25.81 7.15 -52.47
C SER A 368 26.05 8.59 -51.99
N ALA A 369 25.10 9.26 -51.31
CA ALA A 369 25.37 10.61 -50.82
C ALA A 369 26.42 10.62 -49.70
N SER A 370 27.35 11.58 -49.75
CA SER A 370 28.34 11.84 -48.69
C SER A 370 27.74 12.52 -47.45
N THR A 371 26.50 12.98 -47.53
CA THR A 371 25.78 13.68 -46.46
C THR A 371 24.37 13.11 -46.38
N GLY A 372 24.01 12.51 -45.24
CA GLY A 372 22.71 11.84 -45.04
C GLY A 372 22.55 10.46 -45.70
N GLY A 373 23.63 9.90 -46.26
CA GLY A 373 23.76 8.56 -46.84
C GLY A 373 25.12 7.92 -46.53
N TYR A 374 25.39 6.74 -47.08
CA TYR A 374 26.60 5.95 -46.80
C TYR A 374 27.83 6.29 -47.68
N GLY A 375 27.71 7.19 -48.66
CA GLY A 375 28.82 7.55 -49.55
C GLY A 375 29.33 6.43 -50.46
N PHE A 376 28.57 5.35 -50.67
CA PHE A 376 28.98 4.22 -51.51
C PHE A 376 29.22 4.65 -52.97
N SER A 377 30.27 4.09 -53.59
CA SER A 377 30.58 4.32 -54.99
C SER A 377 29.61 3.58 -55.93
N CYS A 378 29.36 4.15 -57.11
CA CYS A 378 28.35 3.63 -58.04
C CYS A 378 28.67 2.22 -58.57
N ASP A 379 29.94 1.80 -58.51
CA ASP A 379 30.41 0.49 -58.96
C ASP A 379 30.01 -0.68 -58.02
N LEU A 380 29.38 -0.41 -56.87
CA LEU A 380 28.76 -1.46 -56.05
C LEU A 380 27.50 -2.07 -56.72
N CYS A 381 26.82 -1.31 -57.59
CA CYS A 381 25.54 -1.70 -58.21
C CYS A 381 25.50 -1.54 -59.75
N HIS A 382 26.46 -0.83 -60.35
CA HIS A 382 26.54 -0.61 -61.80
C HIS A 382 27.91 -1.03 -62.35
N PRO A 383 28.00 -1.54 -63.60
CA PRO A 383 29.21 -2.20 -64.08
C PRO A 383 30.46 -1.29 -64.19
N VAL A 384 30.31 0.02 -64.44
CA VAL A 384 31.42 0.99 -64.44
C VAL A 384 30.91 2.38 -64.05
N SER A 385 31.58 3.05 -63.10
CA SER A 385 31.39 4.49 -62.86
C SER A 385 32.05 5.31 -63.98
N GLY A 386 31.25 5.97 -64.83
CA GLY A 386 31.73 6.76 -65.97
C GLY A 386 31.44 6.13 -67.35
N ASP A 387 30.63 5.08 -67.44
CA ASP A 387 30.14 4.57 -68.72
C ASP A 387 29.19 5.57 -69.41
N ASN A 388 29.75 6.41 -70.28
CA ASN A 388 28.98 7.33 -71.12
C ASN A 388 28.23 6.64 -72.28
N SER A 389 28.32 5.31 -72.44
CA SER A 389 27.53 4.56 -73.42
C SER A 389 26.08 4.31 -72.97
N HIS A 390 25.76 4.41 -71.68
CA HIS A 390 24.41 4.13 -71.17
C HIS A 390 23.33 5.10 -71.69
N VAL A 391 23.72 6.20 -72.36
CA VAL A 391 22.82 7.12 -73.07
C VAL A 391 21.98 6.44 -74.16
N GLN A 392 22.31 5.20 -74.56
CA GLN A 392 21.53 4.32 -75.45
C GLN A 392 20.08 4.01 -75.01
N GLY A 393 19.63 4.52 -73.86
CA GLY A 393 18.26 4.31 -73.37
C GLY A 393 18.03 2.89 -72.84
N ASN A 394 18.97 2.42 -72.01
CA ASN A 394 18.87 1.20 -71.24
C ASN A 394 19.72 1.32 -69.96
N VAL A 395 19.10 1.33 -68.78
CA VAL A 395 19.81 1.29 -67.49
C VAL A 395 20.29 -0.12 -67.19
N ARG A 396 21.60 -0.30 -66.99
CA ARG A 396 22.26 -1.57 -66.64
C ARG A 396 22.59 -1.62 -65.15
N TRP A 397 22.43 -2.78 -64.51
CA TRP A 397 22.96 -3.06 -63.17
C TRP A 397 23.95 -4.23 -63.20
N ALA A 398 24.89 -4.20 -62.27
CA ALA A 398 25.80 -5.30 -61.97
C ALA A 398 26.21 -5.16 -60.51
N MET A 399 25.67 -6.03 -59.65
CA MET A 399 26.01 -6.09 -58.24
C MET A 399 27.44 -6.56 -58.09
N LYS A 400 28.22 -5.85 -57.28
CA LYS A 400 29.61 -6.17 -56.99
C LYS A 400 29.67 -7.30 -55.96
N THR A 401 29.29 -8.50 -56.36
CA THR A 401 29.16 -9.69 -55.48
C THR A 401 30.47 -10.16 -54.84
N THR A 402 31.62 -9.64 -55.30
CA THR A 402 32.93 -9.81 -54.67
C THR A 402 33.18 -8.84 -53.50
N ASP A 403 32.35 -7.84 -53.30
CA ASP A 403 32.39 -6.94 -52.13
C ASP A 403 31.56 -7.54 -50.98
N PRO A 404 32.15 -7.84 -49.80
CA PRO A 404 31.46 -8.53 -48.72
C PRO A 404 30.27 -7.75 -48.15
N ARG A 405 30.21 -6.43 -48.35
CA ARG A 405 29.07 -5.58 -47.95
C ARG A 405 27.85 -5.80 -48.84
N ILE A 406 28.08 -6.17 -50.10
CA ILE A 406 27.02 -6.52 -51.04
C ILE A 406 26.67 -8.01 -50.90
N GLY A 407 27.66 -8.90 -50.90
CA GLY A 407 27.48 -10.34 -50.72
C GLY A 407 27.48 -11.14 -52.04
N ASN A 408 27.87 -12.41 -51.96
CA ASN A 408 28.09 -13.31 -53.10
C ASN A 408 26.83 -13.59 -53.94
N GLU A 409 25.66 -13.58 -53.32
CA GLU A 409 24.36 -13.90 -53.94
C GLU A 409 23.49 -12.67 -54.24
N ALA A 410 24.03 -11.46 -54.03
CA ALA A 410 23.28 -10.21 -54.13
C ALA A 410 22.66 -9.98 -55.52
N ALA A 411 21.37 -9.68 -55.55
CA ALA A 411 20.59 -9.59 -56.78
C ALA A 411 19.57 -8.43 -56.75
N TYR A 412 19.24 -7.94 -57.94
CA TYR A 412 18.11 -7.04 -58.20
C TYR A 412 17.20 -7.69 -59.23
N ASP A 413 15.90 -7.73 -58.93
CA ASP A 413 14.90 -8.49 -59.71
C ASP A 413 15.26 -9.99 -59.90
N GLY A 414 15.95 -10.56 -58.91
CA GLY A 414 16.44 -11.95 -58.93
C GLY A 414 17.75 -12.18 -59.69
N LEU A 415 18.35 -11.16 -60.31
CA LEU A 415 19.60 -11.28 -61.08
C LEU A 415 20.73 -10.40 -60.52
N ALA A 416 21.94 -10.97 -60.40
CA ALA A 416 23.14 -10.24 -59.99
C ALA A 416 23.56 -9.16 -61.00
N SER A 417 23.26 -9.34 -62.28
CA SER A 417 23.45 -8.31 -63.32
C SER A 417 22.33 -8.39 -64.37
N GLY A 418 22.06 -7.27 -65.04
CA GLY A 418 20.97 -7.19 -66.00
C GLY A 418 20.80 -5.79 -66.59
N SER A 419 19.73 -5.60 -67.34
CA SER A 419 19.41 -4.32 -67.97
C SER A 419 17.90 -4.13 -68.09
N THR A 420 17.43 -2.91 -67.85
CA THR A 420 16.01 -2.53 -67.88
C THR A 420 15.40 -2.56 -69.28
N GLY A 421 16.21 -2.51 -70.33
CA GLY A 421 15.77 -2.44 -71.73
C GLY A 421 15.22 -1.07 -72.16
N ASP A 422 15.12 -0.11 -71.25
CA ASP A 422 14.32 1.11 -71.42
C ASP A 422 15.00 2.38 -70.82
N LEU A 423 14.45 3.54 -71.16
CA LEU A 423 14.89 4.87 -70.70
C LEU A 423 14.71 5.03 -69.17
N ALA A 424 15.58 5.83 -68.56
CA ALA A 424 15.39 6.27 -67.18
C ALA A 424 14.45 7.50 -67.12
N PRO A 425 13.59 7.66 -66.11
CA PRO A 425 13.20 6.66 -65.10
C PRO A 425 12.42 5.48 -65.70
N SER A 426 12.78 4.27 -65.27
CA SER A 426 11.92 3.08 -65.42
C SER A 426 10.71 3.21 -64.49
N ALA A 427 9.50 2.95 -64.97
CA ALA A 427 8.27 3.17 -64.21
C ALA A 427 8.11 2.28 -62.95
N SER A 428 8.75 1.10 -62.93
CA SER A 428 8.64 0.13 -61.83
C SER A 428 10.01 -0.33 -61.35
N TYR A 429 10.42 0.13 -60.16
CA TYR A 429 11.57 -0.40 -59.45
C TYR A 429 11.31 -1.82 -58.93
N ARG A 430 12.39 -2.58 -58.70
CA ARG A 430 12.34 -4.01 -58.32
C ARG A 430 12.98 -4.27 -56.95
N GLN A 431 12.82 -5.51 -56.49
CA GLN A 431 13.31 -5.98 -55.19
C GLN A 431 14.83 -6.22 -55.21
N CYS A 432 15.49 -5.88 -54.11
CA CYS A 432 16.88 -6.21 -53.81
C CYS A 432 16.92 -7.41 -52.85
N SER A 433 17.44 -8.55 -53.30
CA SER A 433 17.50 -9.81 -52.55
C SER A 433 18.95 -10.23 -52.26
N ASN A 434 19.15 -10.95 -51.15
CA ASN A 434 20.43 -11.51 -50.71
C ASN A 434 21.59 -10.49 -50.59
N VAL A 435 21.25 -9.22 -50.32
CA VAL A 435 22.23 -8.13 -50.11
C VAL A 435 22.62 -8.07 -48.63
N THR A 436 23.89 -8.24 -48.29
CA THR A 436 24.37 -8.21 -46.89
C THR A 436 24.00 -6.90 -46.18
N CYS A 437 24.09 -5.75 -46.86
CA CYS A 437 23.61 -4.46 -46.34
C CYS A 437 22.13 -4.40 -45.91
N HIS A 438 21.29 -5.34 -46.36
CA HIS A 438 19.86 -5.42 -46.04
C HIS A 438 19.52 -6.60 -45.10
N SER A 439 20.54 -7.25 -44.52
CA SER A 439 20.42 -8.25 -43.44
C SER A 439 20.44 -7.59 -42.04
N ASP A 440 20.56 -8.39 -40.98
CA ASP A 440 20.89 -7.94 -39.62
C ASP A 440 22.37 -7.46 -39.48
N GLY A 441 23.12 -7.44 -40.58
CA GLY A 441 24.54 -7.13 -40.63
C GLY A 441 25.47 -8.34 -40.55
N LYS A 442 24.94 -9.57 -40.41
CA LYS A 442 25.73 -10.81 -40.37
C LYS A 442 25.72 -11.60 -41.67
N GLY A 443 24.93 -11.16 -42.65
CA GLY A 443 24.74 -11.86 -43.93
C GLY A 443 23.62 -12.89 -43.90
N GLY A 444 23.19 -13.32 -45.08
CA GLY A 444 22.00 -14.14 -45.28
C GLY A 444 20.77 -13.31 -45.70
N ALA A 445 19.58 -13.91 -45.56
CA ALA A 445 18.33 -13.30 -46.00
C ALA A 445 17.97 -12.05 -45.17
N GLY A 446 17.49 -11.01 -45.84
CA GLY A 446 16.99 -9.79 -45.19
C GLY A 446 15.75 -10.06 -44.35
N ARG A 447 15.62 -9.37 -43.21
CA ARG A 447 14.42 -9.40 -42.35
C ARG A 447 13.17 -8.88 -43.10
N ILE A 448 13.40 -8.06 -44.11
CA ILE A 448 12.48 -7.68 -45.18
C ILE A 448 13.25 -7.73 -46.51
N THR A 449 12.54 -7.89 -47.64
CA THR A 449 13.12 -7.70 -48.99
C THR A 449 12.77 -6.30 -49.48
N PRO A 450 13.71 -5.33 -49.47
CA PRO A 450 13.40 -3.96 -49.87
C PRO A 450 13.25 -3.84 -51.39
N THR A 451 12.25 -3.07 -51.83
CA THR A 451 12.13 -2.58 -53.21
C THR A 451 12.92 -1.28 -53.36
N TRP A 452 13.71 -1.15 -54.44
CA TRP A 452 14.43 0.09 -54.70
C TRP A 452 13.47 1.27 -54.87
N GLY A 453 13.84 2.46 -54.38
CA GLY A 453 12.99 3.65 -54.35
C GLY A 453 11.85 3.61 -53.32
N ALA A 454 11.59 2.49 -52.64
CA ALA A 454 10.65 2.44 -51.53
C ALA A 454 11.26 3.08 -50.26
N SER A 455 10.38 3.55 -49.37
CA SER A 455 10.78 4.00 -48.03
C SER A 455 10.80 2.82 -47.07
N LEU A 456 11.88 2.69 -46.29
CA LEU A 456 11.90 1.85 -45.10
C LEU A 456 11.38 2.62 -43.88
N PRO A 457 10.94 1.93 -42.82
CA PRO A 457 10.75 2.54 -41.50
C PRO A 457 11.93 3.44 -41.10
N SER A 458 11.64 4.56 -40.44
CA SER A 458 12.66 5.52 -39.98
C SER A 458 13.39 5.09 -38.70
N ASP A 459 13.45 3.78 -38.44
CA ASP A 459 14.06 3.16 -37.28
C ASP A 459 14.78 1.84 -37.67
N CYS A 460 15.44 1.21 -36.69
CA CYS A 460 16.22 -0.01 -36.91
C CYS A 460 15.38 -1.29 -37.09
N SER A 461 14.06 -1.25 -36.88
CA SER A 461 13.21 -2.45 -36.78
C SER A 461 13.07 -3.22 -38.09
N ALA A 462 13.26 -2.53 -39.21
CA ALA A 462 13.28 -3.08 -40.56
C ALA A 462 14.33 -4.19 -40.74
N CYS A 463 15.53 -4.00 -40.18
CA CYS A 463 16.67 -4.92 -40.33
C CYS A 463 16.98 -5.70 -39.04
N HIS A 464 17.12 -4.99 -37.92
CA HIS A 464 17.60 -5.57 -36.65
C HIS A 464 16.47 -6.14 -35.80
N GLY A 465 15.25 -5.62 -35.93
CA GLY A 465 14.12 -5.88 -35.03
C GLY A 465 13.87 -4.76 -34.04
N GLY A 466 12.73 -4.81 -33.35
CA GLY A 466 12.30 -3.80 -32.38
C GLY A 466 12.74 -4.10 -30.94
N THR A 467 12.40 -3.20 -30.01
CA THR A 467 12.68 -3.38 -28.58
C THR A 467 11.64 -4.24 -27.84
N SER A 468 10.53 -4.63 -28.47
CA SER A 468 9.45 -5.38 -27.80
C SER A 468 8.54 -6.16 -28.77
N GLY A 469 7.67 -6.99 -28.20
CA GLY A 469 6.64 -7.74 -28.92
C GLY A 469 7.16 -8.89 -29.81
N GLY A 470 6.37 -9.29 -30.81
CA GLY A 470 6.70 -10.38 -31.73
C GLY A 470 7.83 -10.07 -32.73
N ASN A 471 8.26 -8.80 -32.81
CA ASN A 471 9.31 -8.32 -33.71
C ASN A 471 10.64 -8.02 -33.00
N ARG A 472 10.79 -8.43 -31.73
CA ARG A 472 11.93 -8.03 -30.88
C ARG A 472 13.29 -8.63 -31.25
N ILE A 473 14.37 -7.93 -30.91
CA ILE A 473 15.75 -8.47 -30.99
C ILE A 473 15.94 -9.55 -29.92
N ALA A 474 15.93 -10.82 -30.34
CA ALA A 474 16.05 -11.99 -29.46
C ALA A 474 17.47 -12.60 -29.39
N THR A 475 18.47 -11.97 -30.00
CA THR A 475 19.83 -12.53 -30.13
C THR A 475 20.70 -12.24 -28.90
N GLY A 476 21.21 -13.29 -28.25
CA GLY A 476 22.06 -13.18 -27.05
C GLY A 476 21.38 -12.37 -25.93
N ALA A 477 22.16 -11.55 -25.22
CA ALA A 477 21.65 -10.73 -24.14
C ALA A 477 20.81 -9.49 -24.57
N HIS A 478 20.53 -9.25 -25.86
CA HIS A 478 19.74 -8.07 -26.28
C HIS A 478 18.37 -8.03 -25.60
N TYR A 479 17.64 -9.15 -25.59
CA TYR A 479 16.33 -9.25 -24.94
C TYR A 479 16.37 -8.90 -23.43
N ALA A 480 17.46 -9.19 -22.73
CA ALA A 480 17.61 -8.81 -21.32
C ALA A 480 17.78 -7.30 -21.12
N HIS A 481 18.39 -6.62 -22.10
CA HIS A 481 18.77 -5.21 -22.00
C HIS A 481 17.74 -4.25 -22.59
N ILE A 482 17.15 -4.55 -23.76
CA ILE A 482 16.30 -3.60 -24.50
C ILE A 482 14.79 -3.77 -24.24
N GLU A 483 14.34 -4.93 -23.75
CA GLU A 483 12.90 -5.17 -23.56
C GLU A 483 12.33 -4.25 -22.47
N GLY A 484 11.17 -3.63 -22.76
CA GLY A 484 10.57 -2.60 -21.90
C GLY A 484 10.17 -3.05 -20.50
N THR A 485 10.05 -4.36 -20.27
CA THR A 485 9.80 -4.98 -18.96
C THR A 485 11.07 -5.44 -18.24
N LYS A 486 12.26 -5.11 -18.78
CA LYS A 486 13.58 -5.54 -18.30
C LYS A 486 14.52 -4.35 -18.17
N GLY A 487 15.63 -4.29 -18.92
CA GLY A 487 16.53 -3.13 -18.87
C GLY A 487 15.93 -1.86 -19.45
N ASN A 488 15.07 -1.97 -20.48
CA ASN A 488 14.58 -0.86 -21.31
C ASN A 488 15.72 0.12 -21.71
N TYR A 489 16.91 -0.42 -21.98
CA TYR A 489 18.08 0.37 -22.32
C TYR A 489 18.08 0.70 -23.81
N THR A 490 18.33 1.98 -24.09
CA THR A 490 18.62 2.49 -25.42
C THR A 490 20.01 2.04 -25.89
N CYS A 491 20.17 1.84 -27.19
CA CYS A 491 21.27 1.14 -27.84
C CYS A 491 22.57 1.93 -27.84
N GLU A 492 22.52 3.27 -27.79
CA GLU A 492 23.72 4.13 -27.69
C GLU A 492 24.50 3.89 -26.39
N ARG A 493 23.85 3.29 -25.38
CA ARG A 493 24.48 2.84 -24.14
C ARG A 493 25.58 1.80 -24.36
N CYS A 494 25.48 1.02 -25.44
CA CYS A 494 26.41 -0.05 -25.82
C CYS A 494 27.03 0.14 -27.23
N HIS A 495 26.49 1.03 -28.05
CA HIS A 495 26.89 1.26 -29.44
C HIS A 495 27.07 2.77 -29.74
N ILE A 496 27.73 3.52 -28.85
CA ILE A 496 27.79 5.00 -28.90
C ILE A 496 28.44 5.56 -30.19
N ASN A 497 29.32 4.78 -30.83
CA ASN A 497 29.94 5.13 -32.11
C ASN A 497 28.96 5.00 -33.29
N THR A 498 27.94 4.15 -33.16
CA THR A 498 27.00 3.80 -34.22
C THR A 498 25.67 4.54 -34.08
N MET A 499 25.16 4.67 -32.85
CA MET A 499 23.84 5.22 -32.53
C MET A 499 23.92 6.67 -32.04
N ASN A 500 22.89 7.46 -32.34
CA ASN A 500 22.82 8.88 -32.03
C ASN A 500 22.69 9.12 -30.51
N PRO A 501 23.62 9.88 -29.87
CA PRO A 501 23.54 10.20 -28.44
C PRO A 501 22.28 10.98 -28.03
N ALA A 502 21.54 11.54 -28.98
CA ALA A 502 20.28 12.25 -28.76
C ALA A 502 19.01 11.42 -29.07
N GLY A 503 19.12 10.16 -29.54
CA GLY A 503 17.93 9.36 -29.86
C GLY A 503 18.22 7.95 -30.39
N ASP A 504 17.66 6.95 -29.71
CA ASP A 504 17.88 5.51 -29.88
C ASP A 504 17.59 4.94 -31.29
N ASN A 505 16.69 5.57 -32.04
CA ASN A 505 16.22 5.07 -33.33
C ASN A 505 17.00 5.59 -34.55
N THR A 506 18.11 6.32 -34.36
CA THR A 506 18.88 6.92 -35.46
C THR A 506 20.38 6.68 -35.34
N LEU A 507 21.06 6.58 -36.49
CA LEU A 507 22.52 6.52 -36.55
C LEU A 507 23.16 7.84 -36.10
N ASN A 508 24.32 7.75 -35.47
CA ASN A 508 25.12 8.90 -35.04
C ASN A 508 25.47 9.80 -36.25
N PRO A 509 25.10 11.09 -36.30
CA PRO A 509 25.36 11.94 -37.47
C PRO A 509 26.84 12.16 -37.80
N ALA A 510 27.75 11.97 -36.83
CA ALA A 510 29.18 12.18 -37.02
C ALA A 510 29.95 10.89 -37.38
N THR A 511 29.51 9.73 -36.86
CA THR A 511 30.27 8.46 -36.94
C THR A 511 29.43 7.25 -37.36
N GLY A 512 28.09 7.35 -37.35
CA GLY A 512 27.20 6.20 -37.46
C GLY A 512 27.27 5.49 -38.81
N THR A 513 27.46 6.23 -39.90
CA THR A 513 27.65 5.66 -41.25
C THR A 513 29.04 5.04 -41.47
N GLN A 514 30.00 5.27 -40.58
CA GLN A 514 31.32 4.61 -40.59
C GLN A 514 31.30 3.27 -39.85
N TYR A 515 30.50 3.14 -38.79
CA TYR A 515 30.43 1.96 -37.92
C TYR A 515 29.17 1.10 -38.12
N HIS A 516 28.22 1.52 -38.96
CA HIS A 516 27.08 0.71 -39.39
C HIS A 516 27.37 0.08 -40.76
N VAL A 517 27.04 -1.21 -40.92
CA VAL A 517 27.24 -1.99 -42.16
C VAL A 517 28.71 -2.13 -42.61
N ASN A 518 29.66 -2.04 -41.66
CA ASN A 518 31.09 -2.19 -41.91
C ASN A 518 31.60 -3.64 -41.84
N GLY A 519 30.78 -4.59 -41.33
CA GLY A 519 31.13 -6.00 -41.16
C GLY A 519 31.69 -6.39 -39.78
N THR A 520 31.77 -5.46 -38.82
CA THR A 520 32.19 -5.73 -37.43
C THR A 520 31.07 -5.44 -36.43
N THR A 521 31.06 -6.14 -35.29
CA THR A 521 30.12 -5.86 -34.19
C THR A 521 30.78 -4.90 -33.21
N GLU A 522 30.61 -3.60 -33.46
CA GLU A 522 31.17 -2.54 -32.62
C GLU A 522 30.40 -2.40 -31.30
N VAL A 523 31.05 -2.72 -30.18
CA VAL A 523 30.52 -2.52 -28.82
C VAL A 523 31.39 -1.48 -28.12
N THR A 524 30.82 -0.32 -27.81
CA THR A 524 31.49 0.78 -27.10
C THR A 524 30.46 1.52 -26.26
N TYR A 525 30.72 1.58 -24.95
CA TYR A 525 29.76 2.06 -23.97
C TYR A 525 29.76 3.59 -23.84
N ASN A 526 28.60 4.15 -23.54
CA ASN A 526 28.47 5.58 -23.26
C ASN A 526 29.09 5.96 -21.88
N SER A 527 29.05 7.25 -21.54
CA SER A 527 29.65 7.79 -20.31
C SER A 527 29.18 7.12 -19.00
N PHE A 528 27.98 6.52 -18.98
CA PHE A 528 27.47 5.77 -17.82
C PHE A 528 28.32 4.53 -17.51
N ASN A 529 28.85 3.86 -18.53
CA ASN A 529 29.59 2.60 -18.41
C ASN A 529 31.00 2.71 -19.04
N SER A 530 31.56 3.91 -19.14
CA SER A 530 32.81 4.22 -19.86
C SER A 530 34.05 3.40 -19.46
N SER A 531 34.07 2.84 -18.26
CA SER A 531 35.15 1.97 -17.76
C SER A 531 34.93 0.48 -18.06
N THR A 532 33.85 0.12 -18.76
CA THR A 532 33.51 -1.26 -19.13
C THR A 532 34.41 -1.75 -20.27
N ILE A 533 34.90 -2.98 -20.14
CA ILE A 533 35.66 -3.66 -21.20
C ILE A 533 34.85 -4.85 -21.69
N TYR A 534 34.56 -4.89 -22.99
CA TYR A 534 34.00 -6.03 -23.71
C TYR A 534 35.08 -6.73 -24.51
N SER A 535 35.22 -8.04 -24.36
CA SER A 535 36.21 -8.86 -25.07
C SER A 535 35.74 -10.31 -25.20
N GLY A 536 35.51 -10.79 -26.43
CA GLY A 536 35.14 -12.19 -26.70
C GLY A 536 33.97 -12.68 -25.85
N GLU A 537 32.81 -12.04 -25.98
CA GLU A 537 31.60 -12.18 -25.12
C GLU A 537 31.76 -11.78 -23.64
N THR A 538 32.97 -11.63 -23.11
CA THR A 538 33.21 -11.32 -21.69
C THR A 538 33.06 -9.83 -21.41
N CYS A 539 32.24 -9.49 -20.42
CA CYS A 539 31.98 -8.12 -19.96
C CYS A 539 32.60 -7.92 -18.57
N SER A 540 33.53 -6.98 -18.44
CA SER A 540 34.22 -6.69 -17.18
C SER A 540 34.14 -5.22 -16.79
N ASN A 541 34.21 -4.95 -15.48
CA ASN A 541 34.12 -3.60 -14.91
C ASN A 541 32.83 -2.84 -15.28
N VAL A 542 31.70 -3.55 -15.36
CA VAL A 542 30.36 -2.98 -15.61
C VAL A 542 29.71 -2.55 -14.29
N TYR A 543 29.13 -1.36 -14.20
CA TYR A 543 28.37 -0.96 -13.01
C TYR A 543 27.10 -1.82 -12.83
N CYS A 544 26.34 -2.05 -13.90
CA CYS A 544 25.04 -2.73 -13.85
C CYS A 544 25.10 -4.22 -13.45
N HIS A 545 26.27 -4.87 -13.51
CA HIS A 545 26.50 -6.24 -13.04
C HIS A 545 27.37 -6.30 -11.77
N SER A 546 27.54 -5.17 -11.10
CA SER A 546 28.32 -5.04 -9.86
C SER A 546 27.46 -5.09 -8.60
N PHE A 547 28.11 -5.08 -7.44
CA PHE A 547 27.44 -4.89 -6.15
C PHE A 547 26.82 -3.48 -5.96
N GLY A 548 26.96 -2.54 -6.91
CA GLY A 548 26.44 -1.16 -6.79
C GLY A 548 27.02 -0.36 -5.62
N THR A 549 28.17 -0.79 -5.07
CA THR A 549 28.72 -0.24 -3.80
C THR A 549 29.66 0.96 -3.97
N ALA A 550 30.03 1.31 -5.20
CA ALA A 550 30.97 2.39 -5.50
C ALA A 550 30.51 3.15 -6.74
N ALA A 551 30.72 4.47 -6.76
CA ALA A 551 30.43 5.32 -7.92
C ALA A 551 31.53 5.29 -9.00
N THR A 552 32.70 4.70 -8.72
CA THR A 552 33.85 4.62 -9.64
C THR A 552 34.39 3.20 -9.73
N ALA A 553 35.00 2.88 -10.87
CA ALA A 553 35.78 1.67 -11.07
C ALA A 553 36.99 1.58 -10.11
N PRO A 554 37.54 0.37 -9.84
CA PRO A 554 37.07 -0.93 -10.32
C PRO A 554 35.85 -1.45 -9.56
N PHE A 555 34.78 -1.78 -10.27
CA PHE A 555 33.55 -2.29 -9.66
C PHE A 555 33.70 -3.76 -9.26
N ARG A 556 33.28 -4.11 -8.04
CA ARG A 556 33.27 -5.49 -7.56
C ARG A 556 31.99 -6.21 -8.02
N VAL A 557 32.12 -7.45 -8.48
CA VAL A 557 31.03 -8.28 -9.04
C VAL A 557 30.88 -9.61 -8.27
N MET A 558 29.73 -10.29 -8.40
CA MET A 558 29.57 -11.70 -7.95
C MET A 558 30.30 -12.68 -8.88
N SER A 559 30.21 -12.43 -10.19
CA SER A 559 30.83 -13.20 -11.27
C SER A 559 31.05 -12.26 -12.45
N THR A 560 32.08 -12.51 -13.26
CA THR A 560 32.24 -11.81 -14.55
C THR A 560 31.04 -12.13 -15.45
N ALA A 561 30.45 -11.11 -16.08
CA ALA A 561 29.29 -11.30 -16.95
C ALA A 561 29.76 -11.75 -18.36
N THR A 562 28.95 -12.57 -19.03
CA THR A 562 29.17 -12.95 -20.44
C THR A 562 27.90 -12.66 -21.25
N TRP A 563 28.07 -12.31 -22.52
CA TRP A 563 26.97 -11.92 -23.43
C TRP A 563 25.96 -13.04 -23.73
N SER A 564 26.40 -14.29 -23.59
CA SER A 564 25.60 -15.51 -23.70
C SER A 564 25.13 -16.07 -22.33
N GLY A 565 25.56 -15.46 -21.22
CA GLY A 565 25.37 -15.99 -19.87
C GLY A 565 24.00 -15.68 -19.26
N THR A 566 23.49 -16.61 -18.45
CA THR A 566 22.26 -16.42 -17.66
C THR A 566 22.56 -15.89 -16.27
N LEU A 567 22.19 -14.64 -16.00
CA LEU A 567 22.16 -14.10 -14.64
C LEU A 567 20.89 -14.61 -13.91
N PRO A 568 20.96 -14.99 -12.62
CA PRO A 568 19.77 -15.34 -11.84
C PRO A 568 18.70 -14.24 -11.90
N ALA A 569 17.44 -14.63 -12.14
CA ALA A 569 16.30 -13.69 -12.28
C ALA A 569 15.84 -13.03 -10.96
N ASN A 570 16.71 -13.00 -9.95
CA ASN A 570 16.49 -12.36 -8.65
C ASN A 570 17.81 -11.74 -8.17
N CYS A 571 17.76 -11.01 -7.05
CA CYS A 571 18.88 -10.22 -6.56
C CYS A 571 20.22 -10.98 -6.40
N THR A 572 20.21 -12.32 -6.20
CA THR A 572 21.42 -13.12 -5.95
C THR A 572 22.43 -13.14 -7.10
N GLY A 573 22.03 -12.72 -8.32
CA GLY A 573 22.95 -12.50 -9.44
C GLY A 573 23.95 -11.35 -9.23
N CYS A 574 23.54 -10.26 -8.59
CA CYS A 574 24.40 -9.07 -8.38
C CYS A 574 24.82 -8.87 -6.92
N HIS A 575 23.98 -9.24 -5.94
CA HIS A 575 24.25 -9.07 -4.49
C HIS A 575 23.64 -10.25 -3.72
N GLY A 576 24.19 -10.69 -2.58
CA GLY A 576 23.73 -11.92 -1.89
C GLY A 576 22.32 -11.94 -1.28
N GLY A 577 21.41 -11.05 -1.69
CA GLY A 577 19.99 -11.08 -1.35
C GLY A 577 19.67 -10.94 0.15
N ALA A 578 18.44 -11.31 0.51
CA ALA A 578 17.85 -11.14 1.84
C ALA A 578 18.07 -12.33 2.81
N GLY A 579 18.71 -13.42 2.39
CA GLY A 579 18.75 -14.64 3.21
C GLY A 579 19.89 -15.63 2.94
N ALA A 580 20.92 -15.25 2.17
CA ALA A 580 21.98 -16.17 1.78
C ALA A 580 22.77 -16.76 2.96
N THR A 581 22.79 -18.09 3.02
CA THR A 581 23.55 -18.92 3.97
C THR A 581 24.88 -19.43 3.40
N SER A 582 25.06 -19.36 2.08
CA SER A 582 26.24 -19.90 1.39
C SER A 582 27.45 -18.96 1.51
N SER A 583 28.64 -19.54 1.74
CA SER A 583 29.91 -18.82 1.84
C SER A 583 30.31 -18.03 0.58
N ARG A 584 29.74 -18.35 -0.59
CA ARG A 584 29.88 -17.56 -1.83
C ARG A 584 29.01 -16.29 -1.87
N PHE A 585 27.92 -16.24 -1.12
CA PHE A 585 26.88 -15.22 -1.25
C PHE A 585 26.79 -14.39 0.05
N ARG A 586 27.45 -13.23 0.09
CA ARG A 586 27.36 -12.33 1.24
C ARG A 586 26.00 -11.63 1.25
N VAL A 587 25.18 -11.90 2.28
CA VAL A 587 23.97 -11.10 2.61
C VAL A 587 24.27 -9.61 2.51
N MET A 588 23.32 -8.80 2.02
CA MET A 588 23.48 -7.35 1.96
C MET A 588 23.86 -6.78 3.33
N SER A 589 25.12 -6.40 3.46
CA SER A 589 25.79 -6.09 4.74
C SER A 589 26.48 -4.74 4.74
N THR A 590 26.37 -4.01 3.62
CA THR A 590 26.74 -2.60 3.48
C THR A 590 25.67 -1.69 4.09
N GLY A 591 26.11 -0.58 4.69
CA GLY A 591 25.22 0.41 5.30
C GLY A 591 24.30 -0.17 6.36
N ARG A 592 23.04 0.28 6.40
CA ARG A 592 22.06 -0.16 7.40
C ARG A 592 21.37 -1.50 7.12
N HIS A 593 21.58 -2.15 5.96
CA HIS A 593 21.00 -3.47 5.67
C HIS A 593 21.34 -4.51 6.75
N GLN A 594 22.56 -4.47 7.31
CA GLN A 594 23.02 -5.39 8.35
C GLN A 594 22.14 -5.41 9.62
N LYS A 595 21.30 -4.38 9.87
CA LYS A 595 20.38 -4.31 11.02
C LYS A 595 18.91 -4.53 10.69
N HIS A 596 18.55 -4.46 9.40
CA HIS A 596 17.16 -4.44 8.94
C HIS A 596 16.78 -5.62 8.03
N MET A 597 17.76 -6.26 7.37
CA MET A 597 17.54 -7.23 6.28
C MET A 597 18.17 -8.60 6.55
N ARG A 598 18.49 -8.96 7.81
CA ARG A 598 19.43 -10.09 8.06
C ARG A 598 18.83 -11.48 8.12
N GLY A 599 17.50 -11.59 8.08
CA GLY A 599 16.76 -12.85 7.91
C GLY A 599 16.81 -13.81 9.10
N THR A 600 15.99 -14.86 9.01
CA THR A 600 15.96 -15.98 9.98
C THR A 600 17.18 -16.89 9.89
N SER A 601 17.98 -16.79 8.82
CA SER A 601 19.15 -17.63 8.54
C SER A 601 20.27 -17.57 9.59
N PHE A 602 20.23 -16.60 10.51
CA PHE A 602 21.13 -16.49 11.66
C PHE A 602 20.43 -16.82 13.00
N ALA A 603 19.51 -17.80 12.97
CA ALA A 603 18.54 -18.15 14.03
C ALA A 603 19.08 -18.29 15.46
N ALA A 604 20.38 -18.55 15.65
CA ALA A 604 21.01 -18.69 16.96
C ALA A 604 20.90 -17.42 17.85
N ALA A 605 20.59 -16.24 17.28
CA ALA A 605 20.30 -15.05 18.08
C ALA A 605 19.26 -14.13 17.42
N ASN A 606 18.22 -13.77 18.18
CA ASN A 606 17.16 -12.83 17.79
C ASN A 606 17.63 -11.35 17.82
N THR A 607 18.74 -11.04 17.14
CA THR A 607 19.48 -9.76 17.23
C THR A 607 19.17 -8.75 16.14
N TYR A 608 18.37 -9.10 15.14
CA TYR A 608 18.16 -8.35 13.91
C TYR A 608 16.68 -8.29 13.51
N TYR A 609 16.27 -7.25 12.77
CA TYR A 609 14.98 -7.24 12.07
C TYR A 609 15.13 -7.92 10.69
N SER A 610 14.02 -8.43 10.17
CA SER A 610 13.88 -9.02 8.82
C SER A 610 12.78 -8.31 8.04
N TYR A 611 12.97 -7.00 7.81
CA TYR A 611 12.13 -6.24 6.89
C TYR A 611 12.28 -6.74 5.45
N SER A 612 11.30 -6.39 4.61
CA SER A 612 11.35 -6.66 3.18
C SER A 612 12.10 -5.56 2.43
N CYS A 613 12.60 -5.87 1.23
CA CYS A 613 13.22 -4.85 0.37
C CYS A 613 12.20 -3.75 -0.01
N SER A 614 10.93 -4.11 -0.21
CA SER A 614 9.85 -3.15 -0.52
C SER A 614 9.48 -2.26 0.66
N ASP A 615 9.78 -2.64 1.91
CA ASP A 615 9.53 -1.78 3.09
C ASP A 615 10.34 -0.47 3.01
N CYS A 616 11.52 -0.51 2.37
CA CYS A 616 12.45 0.62 2.22
C CYS A 616 12.65 1.09 0.77
N HIS A 617 12.29 0.29 -0.23
CA HIS A 617 12.51 0.56 -1.66
C HIS A 617 11.21 0.36 -2.49
N ASN A 618 10.08 0.81 -1.96
CA ASN A 618 8.74 0.56 -2.50
C ASN A 618 8.51 1.10 -3.92
N THR A 619 9.32 2.07 -4.36
CA THR A 619 9.31 2.63 -5.74
C THR A 619 10.25 1.90 -6.71
N THR A 620 10.91 0.83 -6.26
CA THR A 620 11.95 0.09 -7.02
C THR A 620 11.66 -1.41 -7.06
N VAL A 621 11.17 -1.98 -5.96
CA VAL A 621 10.90 -3.42 -5.83
C VAL A 621 9.52 -3.68 -5.22
N SER A 622 8.89 -4.81 -5.56
CA SER A 622 7.65 -5.28 -4.90
C SER A 622 7.91 -6.28 -3.76
N GLY A 623 9.13 -6.81 -3.65
CA GLY A 623 9.50 -7.79 -2.64
C GLY A 623 10.99 -8.13 -2.63
N ASN A 624 11.36 -9.17 -1.90
CA ASN A 624 12.75 -9.54 -1.62
C ASN A 624 13.54 -10.09 -2.83
N THR A 625 12.88 -10.34 -3.95
CA THR A 625 13.44 -11.00 -5.13
C THR A 625 13.12 -10.29 -6.45
N THR A 626 12.28 -9.26 -6.44
CA THR A 626 11.56 -8.80 -7.63
C THR A 626 11.63 -7.28 -7.75
N VAL A 627 12.41 -6.82 -8.73
CA VAL A 627 12.48 -5.41 -9.15
C VAL A 627 11.27 -5.09 -10.03
N THR A 628 10.56 -4.01 -9.71
CA THR A 628 9.38 -3.53 -10.46
C THR A 628 9.62 -2.23 -11.20
N ASN A 629 10.61 -1.44 -10.76
CA ASN A 629 11.12 -0.32 -11.54
C ASN A 629 12.64 -0.45 -11.72
N PRO A 630 13.10 -1.11 -12.80
CA PRO A 630 14.52 -1.23 -13.14
C PRO A 630 15.22 0.13 -13.27
N GLY A 631 14.53 1.17 -13.76
CA GLY A 631 15.05 2.53 -13.85
C GLY A 631 15.46 3.13 -12.50
N ASN A 632 14.80 2.73 -11.40
CA ASN A 632 15.15 3.12 -10.03
C ASN A 632 16.11 2.13 -9.34
N HIS A 633 16.70 1.17 -10.06
CA HIS A 633 17.61 0.16 -9.50
C HIS A 633 19.05 0.28 -10.04
N ILE A 634 19.23 0.80 -11.26
CA ILE A 634 20.51 0.76 -12.01
C ILE A 634 20.87 2.14 -12.62
N ASN A 635 20.79 3.19 -11.80
CA ASN A 635 20.89 4.60 -12.20
C ASN A 635 22.01 5.41 -11.47
N TYR A 636 22.96 4.75 -10.81
CA TYR A 636 23.98 5.34 -9.92
C TYR A 636 23.45 6.05 -8.65
N GLN A 637 22.20 5.83 -8.22
CA GLN A 637 21.66 6.34 -6.96
C GLN A 637 21.31 5.19 -6.00
N ILE A 638 20.79 5.56 -4.81
CA ILE A 638 20.28 4.64 -3.79
C ILE A 638 18.93 5.19 -3.30
N GLU A 639 17.87 4.84 -4.03
CA GLU A 639 16.48 5.25 -3.80
C GLU A 639 15.91 4.57 -2.54
N VAL A 640 15.91 5.27 -1.40
CA VAL A 640 15.14 4.85 -0.23
C VAL A 640 13.76 5.54 -0.28
N ALA A 641 12.74 4.76 -0.59
CA ALA A 641 11.34 5.16 -0.58
C ALA A 641 10.55 4.17 0.29
N PHE A 642 10.27 4.57 1.53
CA PHE A 642 9.56 3.74 2.49
C PHE A 642 8.15 3.40 1.97
N ALA A 643 7.69 2.18 2.21
CA ALA A 643 6.32 1.79 1.88
C ALA A 643 5.32 2.70 2.62
N PRO A 644 4.16 3.06 2.03
CA PRO A 644 3.15 3.92 2.68
C PRO A 644 2.72 3.44 4.08
N THR A 645 2.77 2.13 4.30
CA THR A 645 2.59 1.45 5.59
C THR A 645 3.51 1.96 6.70
N TYR A 646 4.74 2.35 6.40
CA TYR A 646 5.71 2.85 7.39
C TYR A 646 5.99 4.35 7.26
N GLY A 647 5.86 4.88 6.04
CA GLY A 647 6.02 6.30 5.74
C GLY A 647 7.39 6.87 6.14
N GLY A 648 7.43 8.20 6.24
CA GLY A 648 8.65 8.95 6.50
C GLY A 648 9.34 9.42 5.23
N THR A 649 10.38 10.24 5.41
CA THR A 649 11.08 10.94 4.35
C THR A 649 12.57 10.63 4.38
N TYR A 650 13.13 10.42 3.19
CA TYR A 650 14.55 10.39 2.91
C TYR A 650 14.84 11.47 1.84
N PRO A 651 16.04 12.06 1.77
CA PRO A 651 16.36 13.01 0.69
C PRO A 651 16.21 12.35 -0.69
N SER A 652 15.88 13.13 -1.72
CA SER A 652 15.72 12.62 -3.10
C SER A 652 17.00 12.71 -3.96
N SER A 653 17.93 13.61 -3.63
CA SER A 653 19.14 13.89 -4.43
C SER A 653 20.44 13.63 -3.67
N GLY A 654 21.47 13.13 -4.36
CA GLY A 654 22.84 13.01 -3.82
C GLY A 654 23.21 11.62 -3.28
N HIS A 655 22.64 10.56 -3.87
CA HIS A 655 22.71 9.18 -3.38
C HIS A 655 23.73 8.29 -4.08
N ALA A 656 24.73 8.89 -4.71
CA ALA A 656 25.86 8.17 -5.29
C ALA A 656 26.48 7.16 -4.29
N PRO A 657 26.76 5.90 -4.70
CA PRO A 657 27.35 4.90 -3.83
C PRO A 657 28.75 5.27 -3.31
N GLY A 658 28.94 5.16 -1.98
CA GLY A 658 30.23 5.38 -1.31
C GLY A 658 30.37 6.69 -0.52
N VAL A 659 29.45 7.65 -0.66
CA VAL A 659 29.40 8.90 0.15
C VAL A 659 28.50 8.71 1.40
N ASP A 660 28.73 9.41 2.51
CA ASP A 660 27.90 9.29 3.76
C ASP A 660 27.50 10.61 4.46
N ALA A 661 28.14 11.74 4.15
CA ALA A 661 28.30 12.87 5.09
C ALA A 661 27.03 13.51 5.71
N THR A 662 25.85 13.38 5.09
CA THR A 662 24.63 14.14 5.48
C THR A 662 23.34 13.30 5.54
N ARG A 663 23.42 11.97 5.39
CA ARG A 663 22.25 11.13 5.08
C ARG A 663 21.49 10.69 6.33
N THR A 664 20.27 11.21 6.50
CA THR A 664 19.38 10.92 7.65
C THR A 664 17.96 10.59 7.20
N CYS A 665 17.30 9.63 7.88
CA CYS A 665 15.89 9.33 7.68
C CYS A 665 15.05 10.08 8.74
N ALA A 666 13.93 10.69 8.32
CA ALA A 666 13.02 11.42 9.20
C ALA A 666 11.59 10.87 9.12
N ASN A 667 10.79 11.06 10.17
CA ASN A 667 9.36 10.73 10.21
C ASN A 667 8.97 9.26 9.92
N VAL A 668 9.91 8.30 10.01
CA VAL A 668 9.67 6.87 9.72
C VAL A 668 9.00 6.19 10.92
N TYR A 669 7.93 5.42 10.70
CA TYR A 669 7.21 4.69 11.75
C TYR A 669 8.12 3.81 12.61
N CYS A 670 9.05 3.06 12.01
CA CYS A 670 9.96 2.14 12.72
C CYS A 670 10.98 2.85 13.64
N HIS A 671 11.10 4.18 13.54
CA HIS A 671 11.89 5.03 14.44
C HIS A 671 11.01 6.00 15.25
N SER A 672 9.72 5.69 15.40
CA SER A 672 8.77 6.41 16.25
C SER A 672 8.52 5.69 17.58
N ASN A 673 7.66 6.28 18.43
CA ASN A 673 7.06 5.62 19.59
C ASN A 673 5.95 4.60 19.24
N ALA A 674 5.79 4.24 17.95
CA ALA A 674 4.87 3.22 17.43
C ALA A 674 3.39 3.40 17.83
N GLN A 675 2.97 4.64 18.04
CA GLN A 675 1.58 4.98 18.37
C GLN A 675 0.76 5.23 17.09
N THR A 676 -0.52 4.88 17.11
CA THR A 676 -1.46 5.30 16.05
C THR A 676 -2.03 6.67 16.42
N GLY A 677 -1.57 7.71 15.71
CA GLY A 677 -2.06 9.07 15.93
C GLY A 677 -3.58 9.14 15.71
N GLY A 678 -4.32 9.53 16.74
CA GLY A 678 -5.78 9.59 16.72
C GLY A 678 -6.48 9.25 18.05
N GLN A 679 -5.79 8.61 19.01
CA GLN A 679 -6.35 8.45 20.37
C GLN A 679 -5.95 9.61 21.28
N ALA A 680 -6.78 9.88 22.31
CA ALA A 680 -6.49 10.90 23.30
C ALA A 680 -5.19 10.57 24.06
N GLY A 681 -4.27 11.55 24.12
CA GLY A 681 -2.97 11.39 24.79
C GLY A 681 -1.88 10.62 24.01
N THR A 682 -2.16 10.10 22.80
CA THR A 682 -1.17 9.35 22.00
C THR A 682 -0.50 10.20 20.91
N THR A 683 0.29 11.20 21.31
CA THR A 683 1.10 11.98 20.36
C THR A 683 2.17 11.09 19.72
N LEU A 684 2.04 10.86 18.40
CA LEU A 684 3.07 10.25 17.57
C LEU A 684 4.37 11.07 17.70
N ARG A 685 5.43 10.41 18.16
CA ARG A 685 6.77 11.02 18.33
C ARG A 685 7.77 10.24 17.50
N PHE A 686 8.18 10.83 16.38
CA PHE A 686 9.26 10.36 15.53
C PHE A 686 10.61 10.78 16.12
N ARG A 687 11.59 9.86 16.19
CA ARG A 687 12.98 10.21 16.46
C ARG A 687 13.73 10.36 15.15
N ASN A 688 13.90 11.60 14.70
CA ASN A 688 14.84 11.90 13.61
C ASN A 688 16.26 11.52 14.06
N LEU A 689 16.96 10.73 13.23
CA LEU A 689 18.26 10.14 13.58
C LEU A 689 19.40 11.04 13.09
N THR A 690 20.08 11.71 14.02
CA THR A 690 21.23 12.59 13.75
C THR A 690 22.53 12.02 14.34
N GLY A 691 23.68 12.61 13.99
CA GLY A 691 25.01 12.18 14.46
C GLY A 691 25.49 10.90 13.79
N SER A 692 26.22 10.04 14.52
CA SER A 692 26.83 8.78 14.04
C SER A 692 25.84 7.68 13.57
N LYS A 693 24.57 8.06 13.41
CA LYS A 693 23.43 7.25 12.97
C LYS A 693 23.13 7.38 11.47
N THR A 694 24.04 7.97 10.69
CA THR A 694 24.06 8.04 9.21
C THR A 694 23.95 6.67 8.54
N TRP A 695 23.90 6.59 7.21
CA TRP A 695 23.72 5.30 6.51
C TRP A 695 24.90 4.32 6.72
N TYR A 696 26.15 4.82 6.78
CA TYR A 696 27.34 3.99 7.01
C TYR A 696 27.97 4.10 8.43
N GLY A 697 27.50 5.02 9.29
CA GLY A 697 28.11 5.32 10.60
C GLY A 697 28.17 4.17 11.63
N THR A 698 29.34 3.96 12.24
CA THR A 698 29.61 2.91 13.23
C THR A 698 29.32 3.34 14.68
N SER A 699 28.07 3.24 15.16
CA SER A 699 27.77 3.09 16.61
C SER A 699 26.30 2.86 16.97
N GLY A 700 26.09 2.18 18.11
CA GLY A 700 24.88 2.31 18.95
C GLY A 700 23.63 1.59 18.45
N SER A 701 23.36 0.40 19.00
CA SER A 701 22.03 -0.23 18.90
C SER A 701 20.97 0.67 19.53
N LEU A 702 19.82 0.83 18.86
CA LEU A 702 18.60 1.31 19.52
C LEU A 702 18.13 0.18 20.45
N GLY A 703 18.42 0.32 21.74
CA GLY A 703 17.75 -0.45 22.80
C GLY A 703 16.32 0.04 23.00
N CYS A 704 15.59 -0.51 23.98
CA CYS A 704 14.19 -0.11 24.23
C CYS A 704 14.06 1.41 24.43
N THR A 705 14.96 2.00 25.24
CA THR A 705 15.13 3.45 25.48
C THR A 705 15.33 4.31 24.22
N GLY A 706 15.66 3.68 23.08
CA GLY A 706 15.70 4.33 21.78
C GLY A 706 14.33 4.83 21.32
N CYS A 707 13.26 4.05 21.55
CA CYS A 707 11.91 4.37 21.08
C CYS A 707 10.86 4.52 22.21
N HIS A 708 11.10 3.89 23.36
CA HIS A 708 10.17 3.77 24.49
C HIS A 708 10.92 3.87 25.83
N ASN A 709 10.37 4.55 26.84
CA ASN A 709 11.05 4.65 28.14
C ASN A 709 11.16 3.28 28.85
N TYR A 710 12.17 3.13 29.72
CA TYR A 710 12.30 1.93 30.56
C TYR A 710 11.22 1.92 31.67
N SER A 711 10.90 0.71 32.15
CA SER A 711 9.66 0.38 32.88
C SER A 711 9.48 0.99 34.29
N SER A 712 10.37 1.89 34.75
CA SER A 712 10.27 2.52 36.07
C SER A 712 9.65 3.92 36.06
N ASN A 713 9.61 4.64 34.93
CA ASN A 713 9.11 6.02 34.89
C ASN A 713 8.22 6.29 33.65
N SER A 714 6.94 6.64 33.89
CA SER A 714 5.82 6.43 32.96
C SER A 714 5.76 7.31 31.71
N ALA A 715 6.46 8.44 31.68
CA ALA A 715 6.26 9.53 30.71
C ALA A 715 6.62 9.24 29.23
N GLY A 716 6.87 7.98 28.85
CA GLY A 716 7.32 7.59 27.50
C GLY A 716 6.82 6.22 27.02
N LEU A 717 5.72 5.71 27.58
CA LEU A 717 5.02 4.51 27.11
C LEU A 717 3.59 4.86 26.65
N SER A 718 2.98 4.04 25.80
CA SER A 718 1.64 4.30 25.24
C SER A 718 0.51 3.90 26.19
N GLY A 719 -0.51 4.75 26.34
CA GLY A 719 -1.72 4.46 27.12
C GLY A 719 -1.43 3.96 28.54
N LYS A 720 -2.13 2.90 28.97
CA LYS A 720 -2.02 2.35 30.33
C LYS A 720 -0.77 1.49 30.61
N HIS A 721 0.25 1.43 29.75
CA HIS A 721 1.47 0.65 30.04
C HIS A 721 2.07 0.96 31.43
N GLY A 722 2.16 2.23 31.83
CA GLY A 722 2.78 2.63 33.10
C GLY A 722 2.14 2.02 34.35
N VAL A 723 0.81 1.84 34.37
CA VAL A 723 0.08 1.22 35.50
C VAL A 723 0.05 -0.31 35.46
N HIS A 724 0.64 -0.92 34.43
CA HIS A 724 0.79 -2.38 34.33
C HIS A 724 2.25 -2.81 34.56
N VAL A 725 3.24 -2.08 34.04
CA VAL A 725 4.66 -2.50 34.11
C VAL A 725 5.39 -2.02 35.38
N SER A 726 4.80 -1.14 36.18
CA SER A 726 5.43 -0.57 37.38
C SER A 726 4.53 -0.63 38.61
N ALA A 727 4.98 -1.37 39.63
CA ALA A 727 4.35 -1.38 40.95
C ALA A 727 4.49 -0.04 41.70
N THR A 728 5.44 0.83 41.31
CA THR A 728 5.56 2.19 41.86
C THR A 728 4.44 3.11 41.36
N ILE A 729 4.02 2.93 40.11
CA ILE A 729 2.94 3.70 39.48
C ILE A 729 1.56 3.08 39.77
N ASN A 730 1.51 1.77 40.02
CA ASN A 730 0.32 1.06 40.49
C ASN A 730 0.67 0.06 41.62
N PRO A 731 0.61 0.47 42.89
CA PRO A 731 0.81 -0.43 44.02
C PRO A 731 -0.24 -1.55 44.14
N SER A 732 -1.36 -1.47 43.42
CA SER A 732 -2.45 -2.46 43.47
C SER A 732 -2.18 -3.72 42.61
N ILE A 733 -1.09 -3.76 41.83
CA ILE A 733 -0.63 -5.01 41.17
C ILE A 733 0.49 -5.74 41.93
N GLY A 734 1.11 -5.09 42.92
CA GLY A 734 2.20 -5.64 43.75
C GLY A 734 3.54 -5.79 43.02
N THR A 735 3.54 -6.47 41.87
CA THR A 735 4.71 -6.73 41.03
C THR A 735 4.45 -6.23 39.62
N GLY A 736 5.40 -5.50 39.04
CA GLY A 736 5.29 -4.97 37.67
C GLY A 736 5.17 -6.10 36.63
N ILE A 737 4.15 -6.03 35.77
CA ILE A 737 3.90 -7.03 34.73
C ILE A 737 4.97 -6.88 33.64
N SER A 738 5.79 -7.91 33.45
CA SER A 738 6.82 -7.94 32.41
C SER A 738 6.20 -8.01 31.02
N CYS A 739 6.80 -7.31 30.04
CA CYS A 739 6.18 -7.11 28.72
C CYS A 739 5.78 -8.40 27.98
N TYR A 740 6.45 -9.53 28.23
CA TYR A 740 6.11 -10.82 27.62
C TYR A 740 4.78 -11.41 28.14
N GLU A 741 4.36 -11.08 29.37
CA GLU A 741 3.08 -11.55 29.95
C GLU A 741 1.87 -11.03 29.15
N CYS A 742 2.03 -9.93 28.40
CA CYS A 742 1.03 -9.41 27.47
C CYS A 742 1.43 -9.60 25.99
N HIS A 743 2.72 -9.54 25.67
CA HIS A 743 3.25 -9.56 24.30
C HIS A 743 4.23 -10.73 24.07
N ALA A 744 3.86 -11.94 24.49
CA ALA A 744 4.72 -13.14 24.41
C ALA A 744 5.23 -13.43 22.98
N GLN A 745 4.46 -13.09 21.95
CA GLN A 745 4.94 -13.24 20.57
C GLN A 745 6.12 -12.30 20.21
N THR A 746 6.26 -11.14 20.88
CA THR A 746 7.35 -10.18 20.60
C THR A 746 8.50 -10.28 21.61
N ARG A 747 8.19 -10.61 22.87
CA ARG A 747 9.11 -10.58 24.02
C ARG A 747 9.15 -11.91 24.75
N THR A 748 10.32 -12.25 25.30
CA THR A 748 10.50 -13.25 26.36
C THR A 748 10.87 -12.56 27.68
N SER A 749 11.03 -13.34 28.75
CA SER A 749 11.53 -12.88 30.06
C SER A 749 12.88 -12.19 29.96
N THR A 750 13.83 -12.75 29.21
CA THR A 750 15.21 -12.24 29.08
C THR A 750 15.45 -11.42 27.80
N GLY A 751 14.61 -11.54 26.78
CA GLY A 751 14.92 -11.01 25.45
C GLY A 751 13.73 -10.89 24.50
N TRP A 752 13.99 -11.04 23.20
CA TRP A 752 12.99 -10.97 22.14
C TRP A 752 12.51 -12.38 21.77
N ASN A 753 11.21 -12.55 21.56
CA ASN A 753 10.63 -13.80 21.06
C ASN A 753 10.63 -13.80 19.52
N ASP A 754 9.96 -12.81 18.93
CA ASP A 754 10.07 -12.47 17.51
C ASP A 754 10.18 -10.95 17.39
N ARG A 755 11.32 -10.45 16.91
CA ARG A 755 11.57 -9.01 16.78
C ARG A 755 10.78 -8.40 15.61
N ASN A 756 10.38 -9.19 14.61
CA ASN A 756 9.61 -8.69 13.47
C ASN A 756 8.22 -8.22 13.92
N LYS A 757 7.61 -8.94 14.87
CA LYS A 757 6.32 -8.62 15.51
C LYS A 757 6.34 -7.41 16.46
N HIS A 758 7.47 -6.72 16.59
CA HIS A 758 7.59 -5.51 17.40
C HIS A 758 7.19 -4.23 16.65
N ALA A 759 7.33 -4.22 15.32
CA ALA A 759 7.15 -3.04 14.48
C ALA A 759 6.23 -3.29 13.26
N ASP A 760 5.54 -4.43 13.23
CA ASP A 760 4.58 -4.87 12.21
C ASP A 760 3.26 -4.06 12.19
N ARG A 761 3.12 -3.06 13.08
CA ARG A 761 1.92 -2.24 13.35
C ARG A 761 0.76 -2.98 14.01
N PHE A 762 0.94 -4.25 14.42
CA PHE A 762 -0.06 -4.99 15.17
C PHE A 762 0.24 -4.92 16.67
N ILE A 763 -0.79 -4.57 17.46
CA ILE A 763 -0.73 -4.68 18.92
C ILE A 763 -0.87 -6.16 19.27
N ASN A 764 0.24 -6.91 19.19
CA ASN A 764 0.32 -8.36 19.39
C ASN A 764 0.03 -8.76 20.85
N TYR A 765 -1.24 -8.79 21.25
CA TYR A 765 -1.74 -9.05 22.61
C TYR A 765 -1.95 -10.57 22.79
N SER A 766 -0.89 -11.25 23.21
CA SER A 766 -0.69 -12.70 23.01
C SER A 766 -0.14 -13.46 24.22
N GLY A 767 0.19 -12.78 25.31
CA GLY A 767 0.79 -13.41 26.50
C GLY A 767 -0.21 -14.03 27.48
N THR A 768 0.36 -14.72 28.47
CA THR A 768 -0.31 -15.44 29.57
C THR A 768 -1.32 -14.60 30.37
N LYS A 769 -1.04 -13.31 30.59
CA LYS A 769 -1.94 -12.37 31.27
C LYS A 769 -2.83 -11.57 30.31
N ALA A 770 -2.55 -11.60 28.99
CA ALA A 770 -3.41 -11.04 27.96
C ALA A 770 -4.58 -11.95 27.57
N GLY A 771 -4.40 -13.27 27.59
CA GLY A 771 -5.43 -14.25 27.19
C GLY A 771 -5.72 -14.31 25.69
N GLY A 772 -5.01 -13.53 24.87
CA GLY A 772 -5.13 -13.51 23.40
C GLY A 772 -5.92 -12.32 22.84
N GLN A 773 -5.72 -12.06 21.55
CA GLN A 773 -6.11 -10.82 20.86
C GLN A 773 -7.59 -10.44 21.00
N ALA A 774 -8.48 -11.44 21.05
CA ALA A 774 -9.93 -11.23 21.16
C ALA A 774 -10.35 -10.50 22.45
N ASN A 775 -9.50 -10.47 23.48
CA ASN A 775 -9.75 -9.79 24.75
C ASN A 775 -9.34 -8.31 24.76
N LEU A 776 -8.90 -7.77 23.62
CA LEU A 776 -8.58 -6.35 23.44
C LEU A 776 -9.32 -5.81 22.22
N ASN A 777 -10.31 -4.93 22.42
CA ASN A 777 -10.80 -4.11 21.33
C ASN A 777 -9.75 -3.03 21.01
N VAL A 778 -8.94 -3.25 19.98
CA VAL A 778 -7.82 -2.35 19.60
C VAL A 778 -8.27 -0.95 19.17
N ALA A 779 -9.53 -0.76 18.74
CA ALA A 779 -10.04 0.54 18.33
C ALA A 779 -10.44 1.41 19.54
N THR A 780 -10.98 0.81 20.61
CA THR A 780 -11.46 1.53 21.81
C THR A 780 -10.54 1.39 23.02
N GLY A 781 -9.60 0.44 23.01
CA GLY A 781 -8.73 0.13 24.15
C GLY A 781 -9.45 -0.60 25.29
N VAL A 782 -10.58 -1.25 25.02
CA VAL A 782 -11.40 -1.91 26.06
C VAL A 782 -11.00 -3.39 26.21
N CYS A 783 -10.74 -3.81 27.45
CA CYS A 783 -10.23 -5.15 27.81
C CYS A 783 -11.13 -5.90 28.82
N SER A 784 -12.46 -5.76 28.70
CA SER A 784 -13.46 -6.19 29.69
C SER A 784 -13.63 -7.72 29.86
N THR A 785 -12.77 -8.56 29.29
CA THR A 785 -12.81 -10.04 29.41
C THR A 785 -11.50 -10.63 29.94
N VAL A 786 -10.56 -9.79 30.39
CA VAL A 786 -9.26 -10.22 30.93
C VAL A 786 -9.38 -10.54 32.43
N PHE A 787 -8.80 -11.66 32.89
CA PHE A 787 -8.87 -12.09 34.29
C PHE A 787 -8.38 -11.04 35.30
N CYS A 788 -7.33 -10.28 34.96
CA CYS A 788 -6.82 -9.17 35.79
C CYS A 788 -7.80 -7.99 35.93
N HIS A 789 -8.88 -7.97 35.15
CA HIS A 789 -9.99 -7.02 35.23
C HIS A 789 -11.28 -7.73 35.68
N SER A 790 -11.16 -8.62 36.67
CA SER A 790 -12.27 -9.32 37.33
C SER A 790 -12.21 -9.15 38.84
N ASP A 791 -13.23 -9.65 39.54
CA ASP A 791 -13.24 -9.77 41.00
C ASP A 791 -12.35 -10.91 41.55
N GLY A 792 -11.56 -11.57 40.69
CA GLY A 792 -10.76 -12.76 41.00
C GLY A 792 -11.57 -14.07 41.05
N LYS A 793 -12.90 -13.99 40.95
CA LYS A 793 -13.84 -15.13 41.05
C LYS A 793 -14.72 -15.29 39.81
N GLY A 794 -14.28 -14.74 38.68
CA GLY A 794 -14.92 -14.91 37.37
C GLY A 794 -15.90 -13.80 36.96
N VAL A 795 -16.17 -12.80 37.81
CA VAL A 795 -17.00 -11.65 37.42
C VAL A 795 -16.11 -10.54 36.86
N PHE A 796 -16.06 -10.44 35.53
CA PHE A 796 -15.33 -9.38 34.83
C PHE A 796 -15.93 -7.99 35.07
N LYS A 797 -15.11 -6.96 34.94
CA LYS A 797 -15.47 -5.55 35.15
C LYS A 797 -15.48 -4.80 33.82
N SER A 798 -16.47 -3.94 33.62
CA SER A 798 -16.57 -3.12 32.42
C SER A 798 -15.49 -2.03 32.44
N LEU A 799 -14.66 -1.97 31.39
CA LEU A 799 -13.62 -0.97 31.23
C LEU A 799 -14.00 0.15 30.24
N THR A 800 -15.29 0.35 29.95
CA THR A 800 -15.75 1.37 29.00
C THR A 800 -15.34 2.80 29.41
N SER A 801 -15.26 3.10 30.71
CA SER A 801 -14.76 4.37 31.26
C SER A 801 -13.29 4.33 31.73
N ALA A 802 -12.68 3.14 31.81
CA ALA A 802 -11.37 2.90 32.39
C ALA A 802 -10.39 2.17 31.43
N GLY A 803 -10.66 2.23 30.12
CA GLY A 803 -9.88 1.55 29.08
C GLY A 803 -8.45 2.06 28.90
N TRP A 804 -7.73 1.45 27.97
CA TRP A 804 -6.29 1.64 27.74
C TRP A 804 -5.85 3.08 27.41
N PHE A 805 -6.78 3.93 26.98
CA PHE A 805 -6.56 5.35 26.66
C PHE A 805 -7.21 6.32 27.68
N SER A 806 -7.84 5.81 28.75
CA SER A 806 -8.48 6.63 29.79
C SER A 806 -7.46 7.18 30.81
N SER A 807 -7.82 8.23 31.54
CA SER A 807 -7.08 8.71 32.71
C SER A 807 -7.36 7.86 33.97
N THR A 808 -8.57 7.32 34.12
CA THR A 808 -9.05 6.52 35.28
C THR A 808 -8.15 5.32 35.58
N THR A 809 -8.02 4.95 36.86
CA THR A 809 -7.32 3.74 37.34
C THR A 809 -8.22 2.91 38.25
N LEU A 810 -7.98 1.60 38.32
CA LEU A 810 -8.65 0.72 39.27
C LEU A 810 -7.81 0.58 40.55
N ASN A 811 -8.48 0.61 41.69
CA ASN A 811 -7.96 0.23 43.00
C ASN A 811 -8.67 -1.05 43.50
N CYS A 812 -8.39 -1.48 44.72
CA CYS A 812 -9.02 -2.66 45.33
C CYS A 812 -10.56 -2.62 45.29
N THR A 813 -11.17 -1.46 45.56
CA THR A 813 -12.63 -1.24 45.48
C THR A 813 -13.14 -1.37 44.04
N GLY A 814 -12.36 -0.93 43.05
CA GLY A 814 -12.67 -1.07 41.62
C GLY A 814 -12.78 -2.52 41.14
N CYS A 815 -12.04 -3.47 41.75
CA CYS A 815 -12.08 -4.89 41.36
C CYS A 815 -12.93 -5.77 42.29
N HIS A 816 -12.66 -5.76 43.59
CA HIS A 816 -13.29 -6.67 44.55
C HIS A 816 -14.50 -6.06 45.26
N GLY A 817 -14.48 -4.74 45.51
CA GLY A 817 -15.56 -3.98 46.16
C GLY A 817 -16.69 -3.50 45.23
N SER A 818 -16.72 -4.00 44.00
CA SER A 818 -17.55 -3.50 42.89
C SER A 818 -18.50 -4.58 42.33
N ASP A 819 -19.15 -5.36 43.18
CA ASP A 819 -20.26 -6.22 42.71
C ASP A 819 -21.44 -5.35 42.24
N ALA A 820 -22.18 -5.82 41.23
CA ALA A 820 -23.33 -5.11 40.67
C ALA A 820 -24.57 -5.19 41.58
N ALA A 821 -24.64 -6.22 42.44
CA ALA A 821 -25.65 -6.38 43.49
C ALA A 821 -24.97 -6.47 44.86
N PRO A 822 -24.42 -5.35 45.39
CA PRO A 822 -23.59 -5.37 46.59
C PRO A 822 -24.44 -5.60 47.85
N ALA A 823 -24.02 -6.56 48.68
CA ALA A 823 -24.63 -6.82 49.99
C ALA A 823 -24.21 -5.79 51.06
N PHE A 824 -23.15 -5.02 50.81
CA PHE A 824 -22.72 -3.86 51.61
C PHE A 824 -21.80 -2.94 50.79
N VAL A 825 -21.59 -1.71 51.27
CA VAL A 825 -20.63 -0.77 50.65
C VAL A 825 -19.21 -1.18 51.05
N SER A 826 -18.34 -1.41 50.06
CA SER A 826 -16.93 -1.76 50.27
C SER A 826 -16.10 -0.50 50.50
N VAL A 827 -15.28 -0.49 51.55
CA VAL A 827 -14.48 0.68 51.98
C VAL A 827 -13.03 0.59 51.50
N ALA A 828 -12.41 -0.58 51.64
CA ALA A 828 -11.01 -0.86 51.30
C ALA A 828 -10.85 -1.79 50.09
N GLY A 829 -11.96 -2.21 49.47
CA GLY A 829 -11.97 -3.26 48.45
C GLY A 829 -12.14 -4.65 49.01
N GLU A 830 -12.66 -4.78 50.22
CA GLU A 830 -13.18 -6.05 50.71
C GLU A 830 -14.32 -6.56 49.78
N PRO A 831 -14.33 -7.86 49.41
CA PRO A 831 -15.37 -8.43 48.55
C PRO A 831 -16.78 -8.26 49.11
N ASN A 832 -17.67 -7.63 48.35
CA ASN A 832 -18.98 -7.17 48.85
C ASN A 832 -20.23 -7.84 48.24
N TYR A 833 -20.08 -8.93 47.50
CA TYR A 833 -21.20 -9.79 47.09
C TYR A 833 -21.85 -10.49 48.29
N ALA A 834 -23.12 -10.88 48.14
CA ALA A 834 -23.80 -11.75 49.10
C ALA A 834 -23.07 -13.11 49.23
N THR A 835 -23.02 -13.68 50.45
CA THR A 835 -22.41 -15.01 50.64
C THR A 835 -23.27 -16.10 50.01
N ALA A 836 -22.63 -17.01 49.27
CA ALA A 836 -23.27 -18.21 48.73
C ALA A 836 -23.31 -19.39 49.74
N GLY A 837 -23.12 -19.11 51.03
CA GLY A 837 -22.99 -20.11 52.09
C GLY A 837 -21.55 -20.62 52.27
N GLY A 838 -21.38 -21.64 53.12
CA GLY A 838 -20.10 -22.33 53.32
C GLY A 838 -19.65 -23.12 52.08
N ASN A 839 -18.34 -23.31 51.94
CA ASN A 839 -17.69 -24.16 50.93
C ASN A 839 -17.96 -23.80 49.45
N ALA A 840 -18.62 -22.68 49.18
CA ALA A 840 -18.98 -22.20 47.84
C ALA A 840 -17.90 -21.30 47.21
N LEU A 841 -17.93 -21.12 45.88
CA LEU A 841 -17.02 -20.19 45.19
C LEU A 841 -17.18 -18.75 45.69
N ARG A 842 -18.43 -18.28 45.89
CA ARG A 842 -18.78 -16.97 46.46
C ARG A 842 -19.10 -17.02 47.97
N SER A 843 -18.48 -17.93 48.73
CA SER A 843 -18.45 -17.81 50.20
C SER A 843 -17.86 -16.46 50.62
N ASN A 844 -18.55 -15.74 51.51
CA ASN A 844 -18.14 -14.41 51.95
C ASN A 844 -18.37 -14.17 53.46
N SER A 845 -17.29 -13.88 54.19
CA SER A 845 -17.33 -13.37 55.57
C SER A 845 -16.51 -12.08 55.75
N HIS A 846 -16.13 -11.38 54.67
CA HIS A 846 -15.23 -10.23 54.79
C HIS A 846 -15.82 -9.07 55.61
N ARG A 847 -17.14 -8.82 55.54
CA ARG A 847 -17.82 -7.73 56.28
C ARG A 847 -17.56 -7.75 57.80
N THR A 848 -17.43 -8.93 58.41
CA THR A 848 -17.17 -9.05 59.86
C THR A 848 -15.68 -9.00 60.22
N HIS A 849 -14.79 -9.17 59.24
CA HIS A 849 -13.34 -9.20 59.43
C HIS A 849 -12.63 -7.92 58.94
N SER A 850 -13.26 -7.12 58.08
CA SER A 850 -12.76 -5.85 57.53
C SER A 850 -13.19 -4.61 58.33
N ALA A 851 -14.01 -4.77 59.37
CA ALA A 851 -14.65 -3.68 60.09
C ALA A 851 -13.68 -2.71 60.83
N ALA A 852 -12.40 -3.08 61.00
CA ALA A 852 -11.36 -2.20 61.54
C ALA A 852 -10.50 -1.51 60.45
N GLY A 853 -10.96 -1.53 59.19
CA GLY A 853 -10.28 -0.88 58.06
C GLY A 853 -9.24 -1.77 57.37
N ALA A 854 -8.62 -1.23 56.31
CA ALA A 854 -7.80 -2.00 55.37
C ALA A 854 -6.72 -2.90 56.01
N SER A 855 -6.10 -2.49 57.12
CA SER A 855 -5.01 -3.20 57.79
C SER A 855 -5.38 -4.57 58.38
N THR A 856 -6.68 -4.91 58.42
CA THR A 856 -7.16 -6.27 58.73
C THR A 856 -6.90 -7.27 57.60
N CYS A 857 -6.74 -6.82 56.35
CA CYS A 857 -6.47 -7.71 55.22
C CYS A 857 -5.17 -8.49 55.42
N ASP A 858 -4.14 -7.86 56.01
CA ASP A 858 -2.88 -8.52 56.37
C ASP A 858 -3.04 -9.57 57.49
N THR A 859 -4.10 -9.53 58.31
CA THR A 859 -4.36 -10.58 59.32
C THR A 859 -4.53 -11.94 58.67
N CYS A 860 -5.17 -12.00 57.49
CA CYS A 860 -5.50 -13.26 56.79
C CYS A 860 -4.78 -13.42 55.44
N HIS A 861 -4.20 -12.36 54.87
CA HIS A 861 -3.59 -12.34 53.54
C HIS A 861 -2.17 -11.75 53.58
N THR A 862 -1.37 -12.11 54.58
CA THR A 862 -0.05 -11.48 54.83
C THR A 862 0.97 -11.72 53.72
N ASN A 863 0.77 -12.74 52.86
CA ASN A 863 1.60 -12.98 51.68
C ASN A 863 1.19 -12.12 50.47
N THR A 864 0.09 -11.38 50.58
CA THR A 864 -0.64 -10.80 49.45
C THR A 864 -0.77 -9.28 49.59
N VAL A 865 -1.06 -8.77 50.80
CA VAL A 865 -1.19 -7.33 51.06
C VAL A 865 -0.05 -6.79 51.94
N THR A 866 0.13 -5.48 51.89
CA THR A 866 0.94 -4.70 52.86
C THR A 866 0.30 -4.70 54.25
N THR A 867 1.06 -4.40 55.30
CA THR A 867 0.56 -4.35 56.69
C THR A 867 -0.53 -3.30 56.93
N THR A 868 -0.59 -2.26 56.09
CA THR A 868 -1.68 -1.27 56.03
C THR A 868 -2.89 -1.75 55.24
N GLY A 869 -2.76 -2.82 54.46
CA GLY A 869 -3.79 -3.42 53.59
C GLY A 869 -4.24 -2.56 52.41
N THR A 870 -3.67 -1.38 52.23
CA THR A 870 -4.02 -0.40 51.18
C THR A 870 -3.31 -0.63 49.84
N ALA A 871 -2.33 -1.53 49.82
CA ALA A 871 -1.57 -1.91 48.62
C ALA A 871 -1.19 -3.41 48.67
N ILE A 872 -0.93 -3.98 47.50
CA ILE A 872 -0.45 -5.36 47.36
C ILE A 872 1.04 -5.43 47.76
N LYS A 873 1.45 -6.53 48.39
CA LYS A 873 2.82 -6.77 48.81
C LYS A 873 3.72 -6.95 47.57
N SER A 874 4.87 -6.29 47.53
CA SER A 874 5.85 -6.51 46.44
C SER A 874 6.33 -7.95 46.45
N GLY A 875 6.27 -8.64 45.31
CA GLY A 875 6.50 -10.09 45.22
C GLY A 875 5.41 -10.97 45.85
N GLY A 876 4.27 -10.40 46.26
CA GLY A 876 3.15 -11.12 46.86
C GLY A 876 2.27 -11.88 45.85
N LEU A 877 1.43 -12.78 46.38
CA LEU A 877 0.75 -13.83 45.60
C LEU A 877 -0.44 -13.35 44.74
N HIS A 878 -0.90 -12.10 44.89
CA HIS A 878 -2.16 -11.55 44.34
C HIS A 878 -2.50 -11.85 42.85
N LEU A 879 -1.51 -12.14 42.01
CA LEU A 879 -1.68 -12.38 40.57
C LEU A 879 -1.36 -13.83 40.14
N ASP A 880 -1.34 -14.77 41.08
CA ASP A 880 -1.09 -16.21 40.86
C ASP A 880 -2.34 -17.02 40.45
N ARG A 881 -3.53 -16.45 40.69
CA ARG A 881 -4.89 -16.95 40.40
C ARG A 881 -5.51 -17.86 41.48
N PHE A 882 -4.96 -17.92 42.69
CA PHE A 882 -5.52 -18.66 43.83
C PHE A 882 -6.20 -17.73 44.86
N ILE A 883 -6.52 -18.26 46.06
CA ILE A 883 -7.11 -17.50 47.17
C ILE A 883 -6.22 -17.74 48.40
N ASP A 884 -5.14 -16.97 48.50
CA ASP A 884 -4.11 -17.13 49.54
C ASP A 884 -4.56 -16.59 50.88
N VAL A 885 -5.13 -17.46 51.71
CA VAL A 885 -5.29 -17.18 53.14
C VAL A 885 -4.03 -17.68 53.86
N ASN A 886 -3.15 -16.76 54.22
CA ASN A 886 -2.03 -17.01 55.12
C ASN A 886 -2.08 -16.00 56.27
N PHE A 887 -2.18 -16.50 57.50
CA PHE A 887 -2.35 -15.68 58.69
C PHE A 887 -1.06 -14.97 59.10
N ASN A 888 -1.14 -13.69 59.43
CA ASN A 888 -0.06 -13.00 60.13
C ASN A 888 -0.03 -13.47 61.58
N THR A 889 0.92 -14.34 61.92
CA THR A 889 1.06 -14.95 63.26
C THR A 889 1.30 -13.95 64.39
N ALA A 890 1.73 -12.72 64.08
CA ALA A 890 1.83 -11.62 65.05
C ALA A 890 0.49 -10.88 65.29
N LYS A 891 -0.56 -11.18 64.51
CA LYS A 891 -1.93 -10.66 64.65
C LYS A 891 -2.94 -11.73 65.09
N ALA A 892 -2.84 -12.94 64.54
CA ALA A 892 -3.69 -14.08 64.89
C ALA A 892 -3.02 -15.41 64.53
N THR A 893 -3.25 -16.45 65.34
CA THR A 893 -2.97 -17.84 64.97
C THR A 893 -4.26 -18.54 64.53
N ALA A 894 -4.19 -19.19 63.37
CA ALA A 894 -5.16 -20.11 62.78
C ALA A 894 -4.48 -20.83 61.59
N SER A 895 -5.01 -21.96 61.14
CA SER A 895 -4.64 -22.59 59.86
C SER A 895 -5.82 -22.59 58.88
N TRP A 896 -5.53 -22.55 57.58
CA TRP A 896 -6.52 -22.54 56.51
C TRP A 896 -6.44 -23.81 55.66
N ASP A 897 -7.59 -24.42 55.41
CA ASP A 897 -7.76 -25.44 54.37
C ASP A 897 -8.48 -24.82 53.17
N ALA A 898 -7.79 -24.76 52.01
CA ALA A 898 -8.33 -24.21 50.77
C ALA A 898 -9.36 -25.10 50.06
N LEU A 899 -9.37 -26.42 50.33
CA LEU A 899 -10.34 -27.36 49.77
C LEU A 899 -11.68 -27.20 50.50
N THR A 900 -11.67 -27.32 51.83
CA THR A 900 -12.89 -27.20 52.65
C THR A 900 -13.26 -25.76 52.99
N ARG A 901 -12.38 -24.78 52.73
CA ARG A 901 -12.55 -23.35 53.10
C ARG A 901 -12.78 -23.17 54.61
N THR A 902 -12.09 -23.96 55.43
CA THR A 902 -12.18 -23.91 56.89
C THR A 902 -10.96 -23.24 57.51
N CYS A 903 -11.21 -22.44 58.54
CA CYS A 903 -10.22 -21.95 59.47
C CYS A 903 -10.21 -22.88 60.70
N ASN A 904 -9.03 -23.31 61.14
CA ASN A 904 -8.88 -24.27 62.24
C ASN A 904 -7.96 -23.71 63.34
N ASN A 905 -8.20 -24.12 64.60
CA ASN A 905 -7.48 -23.67 65.80
C ASN A 905 -7.39 -22.13 65.90
N ILE A 906 -8.55 -21.46 65.84
CA ILE A 906 -8.61 -20.00 65.68
C ILE A 906 -8.50 -19.30 67.04
N SER A 907 -7.36 -18.64 67.29
CA SER A 907 -7.12 -17.79 68.47
C SER A 907 -8.25 -16.80 68.75
N CYS A 908 -8.73 -16.09 67.73
CA CYS A 908 -9.82 -15.10 67.86
C CYS A 908 -11.21 -15.71 68.16
N HIS A 909 -11.40 -17.02 68.01
CA HIS A 909 -12.66 -17.74 68.24
C HIS A 909 -12.52 -18.76 69.41
N GLY A 910 -11.62 -18.50 70.37
CA GLY A 910 -11.42 -19.37 71.53
C GLY A 910 -10.90 -20.78 71.20
N GLY A 911 -10.21 -20.94 70.07
CA GLY A 911 -9.72 -22.23 69.58
C GLY A 911 -10.72 -23.01 68.70
N ALA A 912 -11.96 -22.54 68.54
CA ALA A 912 -12.94 -23.19 67.69
C ALA A 912 -12.53 -23.18 66.20
N ASN A 913 -13.03 -24.15 65.44
CA ASN A 913 -12.93 -24.20 63.97
C ASN A 913 -14.16 -23.51 63.34
N ALA A 914 -14.02 -22.93 62.15
CA ALA A 914 -15.07 -22.18 61.47
C ALA A 914 -15.01 -22.37 59.94
N ALA A 915 -16.16 -22.45 59.27
CA ALA A 915 -16.24 -22.48 57.81
C ALA A 915 -16.43 -21.07 57.24
N TRP A 916 -15.66 -20.69 56.23
CA TRP A 916 -15.77 -19.35 55.64
C TRP A 916 -17.04 -19.21 54.81
N GLY A 917 -17.79 -18.13 55.01
CA GLY A 917 -19.08 -17.87 54.39
C GLY A 917 -20.28 -18.58 55.02
N ASP A 918 -20.08 -19.43 56.04
CA ASP A 918 -21.15 -20.12 56.77
C ASP A 918 -21.76 -19.23 57.88
N PRO A 919 -23.09 -19.02 57.89
CA PRO A 919 -23.79 -18.31 58.97
C PRO A 919 -23.78 -19.02 60.33
N SER A 920 -23.55 -20.34 60.40
CA SER A 920 -23.49 -21.06 61.68
C SER A 920 -22.22 -20.76 62.47
N SER A 921 -21.13 -20.44 61.76
CA SER A 921 -19.80 -20.11 62.28
C SER A 921 -19.66 -18.66 62.80
N ALA A 922 -20.77 -17.98 63.15
CA ALA A 922 -20.78 -16.55 63.51
C ALA A 922 -21.76 -16.18 64.64
N GLY A 923 -21.44 -15.10 65.38
CA GLY A 923 -22.28 -14.51 66.43
C GLY A 923 -21.75 -14.70 67.85
N CYS A 924 -22.49 -14.22 68.86
CA CYS A 924 -22.04 -14.21 70.26
C CYS A 924 -21.68 -15.60 70.81
N ASN A 925 -22.38 -16.64 70.36
CA ASN A 925 -22.18 -18.04 70.79
C ASN A 925 -20.77 -18.57 70.50
N VAL A 926 -20.08 -17.99 69.50
CA VAL A 926 -18.71 -18.39 69.12
C VAL A 926 -17.69 -18.05 70.22
N CYS A 927 -17.98 -17.08 71.09
CA CYS A 927 -17.12 -16.71 72.22
C CYS A 927 -17.80 -16.89 73.60
N HIS A 928 -19.14 -16.96 73.65
CA HIS A 928 -19.93 -17.03 74.89
C HIS A 928 -20.86 -18.25 74.91
N ALA A 929 -20.29 -19.45 74.79
CA ALA A 929 -21.05 -20.70 74.79
C ALA A 929 -21.73 -21.05 76.14
N SER A 930 -21.32 -20.41 77.25
CA SER A 930 -21.95 -20.58 78.57
C SER A 930 -21.84 -19.30 79.39
N LEU A 931 -22.99 -18.77 79.84
CA LEU A 931 -23.08 -17.70 80.84
C LEU A 931 -23.92 -18.19 82.01
N SER A 932 -23.38 -18.10 83.22
CA SER A 932 -23.90 -18.79 84.42
C SER A 932 -24.40 -17.85 85.51
N ALA A 933 -24.93 -18.44 86.59
CA ALA A 933 -25.52 -17.74 87.74
C ALA A 933 -26.59 -16.71 87.33
N THR A 934 -26.65 -15.57 88.01
CA THR A 934 -27.74 -14.59 87.88
C THR A 934 -27.72 -13.80 86.55
N HIS A 935 -26.75 -14.04 85.66
CA HIS A 935 -26.89 -13.66 84.24
C HIS A 935 -28.17 -14.26 83.64
N ALA A 936 -28.46 -15.54 83.88
CA ALA A 936 -29.65 -16.21 83.35
C ALA A 936 -30.98 -15.59 83.86
N LYS A 937 -30.95 -14.80 84.94
CA LYS A 937 -32.11 -14.05 85.43
C LYS A 937 -32.23 -12.65 84.82
N HIS A 938 -31.13 -12.06 84.36
CA HIS A 938 -31.12 -10.72 83.77
C HIS A 938 -31.14 -10.72 82.23
N ILE A 939 -30.50 -11.67 81.56
CA ILE A 939 -30.47 -11.76 80.09
C ILE A 939 -31.49 -12.77 79.54
N GLY A 940 -31.97 -13.71 80.37
CA GLY A 940 -32.88 -14.77 79.95
C GLY A 940 -32.32 -15.57 78.76
N ASP A 941 -33.08 -15.61 77.68
CA ASP A 941 -32.76 -16.28 76.40
C ASP A 941 -32.16 -15.33 75.34
N LEU A 942 -31.74 -14.10 75.70
CA LEU A 942 -31.31 -13.07 74.73
C LEU A 942 -30.27 -13.55 73.69
N ILE A 943 -29.37 -14.45 74.11
CA ILE A 943 -28.31 -15.02 73.27
C ILE A 943 -28.84 -16.23 72.47
N SER A 944 -29.50 -17.19 73.12
CA SER A 944 -30.00 -18.43 72.47
C SER A 944 -31.14 -18.17 71.49
N SER A 945 -32.01 -17.19 71.77
CA SER A 945 -33.05 -16.71 70.86
C SER A 945 -32.50 -15.88 69.69
N ARG A 946 -31.20 -15.55 69.66
CA ARG A 946 -30.56 -14.59 68.74
C ARG A 946 -31.18 -13.17 68.79
N SER A 947 -31.86 -12.82 69.87
CA SER A 947 -32.42 -11.47 70.09
C SER A 947 -31.36 -10.38 70.24
N VAL A 948 -30.12 -10.76 70.56
CA VAL A 948 -28.94 -9.87 70.57
C VAL A 948 -27.98 -10.27 69.47
N THR A 949 -27.61 -9.30 68.63
CA THR A 949 -26.64 -9.45 67.54
C THR A 949 -25.36 -8.63 67.74
N PHE A 950 -25.25 -7.86 68.83
CA PHE A 950 -24.12 -6.99 69.12
C PHE A 950 -23.92 -6.74 70.63
N TYR A 951 -22.68 -6.45 71.05
CA TYR A 951 -22.31 -6.30 72.47
C TYR A 951 -22.86 -5.03 73.14
N ASN A 952 -22.83 -3.89 72.44
CA ASN A 952 -23.34 -2.61 72.95
C ASN A 952 -24.89 -2.52 72.96
N PHE A 953 -25.57 -3.67 73.11
CA PHE A 953 -27.03 -3.75 73.20
C PHE A 953 -27.49 -3.16 74.55
N THR A 954 -27.89 -1.90 74.51
CA THR A 954 -28.42 -1.13 75.66
C THR A 954 -29.91 -1.35 75.89
N ALA A 955 -30.62 -1.84 74.88
CA ALA A 955 -32.07 -1.99 74.93
C ALA A 955 -32.51 -3.06 75.92
N ILE A 956 -33.65 -2.81 76.56
CA ILE A 956 -34.42 -3.85 77.23
C ILE A 956 -35.36 -4.50 76.20
N ARG A 957 -35.47 -5.83 76.30
CA ARG A 957 -36.43 -6.68 75.58
C ARG A 957 -37.22 -7.57 76.54
N SER A 958 -37.19 -7.25 77.84
CA SER A 958 -38.01 -7.91 78.86
C SER A 958 -39.46 -7.96 78.36
N ALA A 959 -40.08 -9.14 78.41
CA ALA A 959 -41.41 -9.35 77.85
C ALA A 959 -42.04 -10.60 78.48
N GLY A 960 -43.29 -10.49 78.91
CA GLY A 960 -43.91 -11.53 79.74
C GLY A 960 -43.18 -11.62 81.10
N SER A 961 -43.06 -12.83 81.65
CA SER A 961 -42.30 -13.09 82.89
C SER A 961 -40.76 -13.07 82.71
N ALA A 962 -40.25 -13.01 81.48
CA ALA A 962 -38.82 -13.13 81.18
C ALA A 962 -38.12 -11.76 81.09
N VAL A 963 -37.24 -11.49 82.06
CA VAL A 963 -36.36 -10.32 82.09
C VAL A 963 -35.22 -10.51 81.08
N ARG A 964 -35.04 -9.50 80.22
CA ARG A 964 -34.08 -9.48 79.10
C ARG A 964 -33.43 -8.11 79.01
N ILE A 965 -32.47 -7.87 79.88
CA ILE A 965 -31.62 -6.69 79.96
C ILE A 965 -30.43 -6.86 79.03
N GLY A 966 -30.21 -5.89 78.13
CA GLY A 966 -29.04 -5.89 77.26
C GLY A 966 -27.72 -5.69 78.00
N CYS A 967 -26.66 -6.36 77.54
CA CYS A 967 -25.35 -6.45 78.20
C CYS A 967 -24.77 -5.07 78.58
N ALA A 968 -24.95 -4.07 77.71
CA ALA A 968 -24.46 -2.70 77.90
C ALA A 968 -25.09 -1.94 79.08
N ASN A 969 -26.11 -2.48 79.76
CA ASN A 969 -26.62 -1.90 81.00
C ASN A 969 -25.66 -2.17 82.17
N CYS A 970 -25.01 -3.34 82.23
CA CYS A 970 -24.12 -3.75 83.33
C CYS A 970 -22.63 -3.81 82.93
N HIS A 971 -22.32 -3.92 81.64
CA HIS A 971 -20.95 -3.89 81.10
C HIS A 971 -20.66 -2.54 80.41
N PRO A 972 -19.39 -2.22 80.10
CA PRO A 972 -19.06 -1.11 79.21
C PRO A 972 -19.70 -1.25 77.82
N THR A 973 -19.79 -0.15 77.06
CA THR A 973 -20.13 -0.22 75.61
C THR A 973 -18.90 -0.13 74.70
N ASP A 974 -17.73 -0.02 75.30
CA ASP A 974 -16.44 0.10 74.64
C ASP A 974 -16.06 -1.24 73.98
N LEU A 975 -15.82 -1.22 72.66
CA LEU A 975 -15.46 -2.41 71.90
C LEU A 975 -14.05 -2.94 72.27
N GLY A 976 -13.16 -2.09 72.78
CA GLY A 976 -11.88 -2.51 73.34
C GLY A 976 -12.07 -3.33 74.61
N LYS A 977 -12.98 -2.90 75.49
CA LYS A 977 -13.34 -3.63 76.72
C LYS A 977 -14.18 -4.89 76.51
N HIS A 978 -14.69 -5.14 75.29
CA HIS A 978 -15.33 -6.41 74.97
C HIS A 978 -14.33 -7.54 74.72
N ARG A 979 -13.09 -7.22 74.32
CA ARG A 979 -12.08 -8.18 73.82
C ARG A 979 -10.73 -8.08 74.53
N ASN A 980 -10.71 -7.46 75.72
CA ASN A 980 -9.52 -7.27 76.56
C ASN A 980 -9.18 -8.50 77.43
N GLY A 981 -10.11 -9.44 77.60
CA GLY A 981 -9.94 -10.65 78.42
C GLY A 981 -10.45 -10.53 79.87
N THR A 982 -11.08 -9.43 80.26
CA THR A 982 -11.65 -9.23 81.61
C THR A 982 -13.17 -9.08 81.59
N VAL A 983 -13.83 -9.44 82.70
CA VAL A 983 -15.29 -9.25 82.87
C VAL A 983 -15.53 -7.89 83.52
N ASP A 984 -15.44 -6.84 82.71
CA ASP A 984 -15.60 -5.47 83.18
C ASP A 984 -17.07 -5.17 83.53
N LEU A 985 -17.32 -4.62 84.72
CA LEU A 985 -18.64 -4.17 85.17
C LEU A 985 -18.70 -2.65 85.36
N THR A 986 -19.79 -2.04 84.89
CA THR A 986 -20.13 -0.64 85.15
C THR A 986 -21.63 -0.40 85.05
N ILE A 987 -22.18 0.15 86.13
CA ILE A 987 -23.52 0.74 86.20
C ILE A 987 -23.45 2.28 86.22
N ASN A 988 -22.29 2.85 85.88
CA ASN A 988 -22.04 4.30 85.91
C ASN A 988 -23.02 5.06 85.03
N ARG A 989 -23.74 6.04 85.60
CA ARG A 989 -24.78 6.80 84.91
C ARG A 989 -24.26 7.65 83.76
N SER A 990 -22.97 7.98 83.77
CA SER A 990 -22.30 8.86 82.81
C SER A 990 -21.38 8.11 81.85
N LYS A 991 -21.42 6.76 81.82
CA LYS A 991 -20.58 5.99 80.89
C LYS A 991 -20.93 6.30 79.43
N ALA A 992 -19.93 6.23 78.55
CA ALA A 992 -20.17 6.28 77.11
C ALA A 992 -21.19 5.19 76.73
N GLY A 993 -22.16 5.54 75.88
CA GLY A 993 -23.23 4.62 75.48
C GLY A 993 -24.21 4.22 76.60
N ALA A 994 -24.27 4.93 77.72
CA ALA A 994 -25.26 4.68 78.78
C ALA A 994 -26.70 4.55 78.21
N SER A 995 -27.42 3.50 78.62
CA SER A 995 -28.85 3.39 78.31
C SER A 995 -29.63 4.44 79.10
N TYR A 996 -30.86 4.77 78.66
CA TYR A 996 -31.76 5.63 79.44
C TYR A 996 -31.91 5.15 80.89
N ILE A 997 -31.93 3.84 81.13
CA ILE A 997 -32.05 3.29 82.49
C ILE A 997 -30.72 3.37 83.24
N THR A 998 -29.58 3.27 82.54
CA THR A 998 -28.27 3.53 83.16
C THR A 998 -28.17 4.98 83.63
N THR A 999 -28.67 5.96 82.87
CA THR A 999 -28.60 7.38 83.28
C THR A 999 -29.45 7.71 84.52
N LEU A 1000 -30.37 6.82 84.91
CA LEU A 1000 -31.16 6.90 86.15
C LEU A 1000 -30.44 6.31 87.38
N ASN A 1001 -29.30 5.65 87.21
CA ASN A 1001 -28.47 5.17 88.32
C ASN A 1001 -27.84 6.35 89.10
N LEU A 1002 -27.43 6.11 90.35
CA LEU A 1002 -26.63 7.07 91.13
C LEU A 1002 -25.12 6.77 91.14
N ALA A 1003 -24.70 5.68 90.52
CA ALA A 1003 -23.29 5.36 90.34
C ALA A 1003 -22.58 6.37 89.43
N THR A 1004 -21.40 6.83 89.83
CA THR A 1004 -20.56 7.82 89.13
C THR A 1004 -19.20 7.26 88.69
N ALA A 1005 -18.84 6.04 89.11
CA ALA A 1005 -17.60 5.36 88.75
C ALA A 1005 -17.84 3.95 88.16
N ASP A 1006 -16.81 3.40 87.52
CA ASP A 1006 -16.78 2.03 86.97
C ASP A 1006 -16.11 1.06 87.97
N GLY A 1007 -16.32 -0.25 87.82
CA GLY A 1007 -15.59 -1.29 88.55
C GLY A 1007 -16.23 -1.74 89.88
N ILE A 1008 -15.77 -2.89 90.40
CA ILE A 1008 -16.25 -3.50 91.65
C ILE A 1008 -15.38 -3.01 92.81
N GLY A 1009 -15.99 -2.66 93.94
CA GLY A 1009 -15.30 -2.15 95.13
C GLY A 1009 -14.80 -0.70 95.02
N VAL A 1010 -15.05 -0.04 93.88
CA VAL A 1010 -14.63 1.34 93.61
C VAL A 1010 -15.60 2.32 94.27
N ALA A 1011 -15.06 3.31 94.99
CA ALA A 1011 -15.87 4.35 95.62
C ALA A 1011 -16.74 5.08 94.57
N GLY A 1012 -18.04 5.15 94.82
CA GLY A 1012 -19.01 5.76 93.89
C GLY A 1012 -19.47 4.88 92.72
N SER A 1013 -18.92 3.67 92.52
CA SER A 1013 -19.43 2.78 91.44
C SER A 1013 -20.75 2.10 91.77
N GLY A 1014 -21.09 2.01 93.06
CA GLY A 1014 -22.29 1.31 93.52
C GLY A 1014 -22.27 -0.20 93.29
N ILE A 1015 -21.12 -0.80 92.97
CA ILE A 1015 -20.94 -2.26 92.86
C ILE A 1015 -19.95 -2.71 93.94
N ALA A 1016 -20.34 -3.63 94.81
CA ALA A 1016 -19.51 -4.15 95.90
C ALA A 1016 -19.34 -5.67 95.80
N GLY A 1017 -18.23 -6.20 96.33
CA GLY A 1017 -17.90 -7.62 96.37
C GLY A 1017 -16.71 -8.01 95.49
N THR A 1018 -16.70 -9.26 95.00
CA THR A 1018 -15.62 -9.88 94.22
C THR A 1018 -16.19 -10.77 93.12
N THR A 1019 -15.72 -10.58 91.88
CA THR A 1019 -16.13 -11.40 90.72
C THR A 1019 -15.93 -12.90 91.00
N GLY A 1020 -16.99 -13.69 90.79
CA GLY A 1020 -16.96 -15.14 90.99
C GLY A 1020 -17.24 -15.61 92.43
N ALA A 1021 -17.40 -14.70 93.39
CA ALA A 1021 -17.71 -15.04 94.79
C ALA A 1021 -19.02 -14.41 95.29
N ASN A 1022 -19.09 -13.08 95.35
CA ASN A 1022 -20.24 -12.33 95.86
C ASN A 1022 -20.29 -10.96 95.15
N VAL A 1023 -21.44 -10.51 94.63
CA VAL A 1023 -21.57 -9.18 94.00
C VAL A 1023 -22.93 -8.56 94.30
N ASN A 1024 -22.93 -7.34 94.85
CA ASN A 1024 -24.14 -6.56 95.13
C ASN A 1024 -24.11 -5.20 94.41
N CYS A 1025 -25.26 -4.79 93.86
CA CYS A 1025 -25.48 -3.48 93.28
C CYS A 1025 -26.29 -2.59 94.24
N LEU A 1026 -25.76 -1.44 94.62
CA LEU A 1026 -26.32 -0.54 95.63
C LEU A 1026 -26.95 0.74 95.05
N LEU A 1027 -26.53 1.16 93.84
CA LEU A 1027 -26.93 2.44 93.21
C LEU A 1027 -27.57 2.26 91.82
N SER A 1028 -28.09 1.06 91.54
CA SER A 1028 -28.71 0.69 90.25
C SER A 1028 -30.22 0.95 90.26
N TYR A 1029 -30.74 1.62 89.22
CA TYR A 1029 -32.15 1.98 89.07
C TYR A 1029 -33.07 0.76 89.12
N CYS A 1030 -32.60 -0.39 88.64
CA CYS A 1030 -33.31 -1.68 88.68
C CYS A 1030 -33.58 -2.19 90.12
N HIS A 1031 -32.93 -1.60 91.13
CA HIS A 1031 -33.18 -1.82 92.56
C HIS A 1031 -33.58 -0.52 93.28
N SER A 1032 -34.06 0.48 92.54
CA SER A 1032 -34.67 1.68 93.09
C SER A 1032 -36.17 1.49 93.33
N SER A 1033 -36.72 2.29 94.23
CA SER A 1033 -38.15 2.35 94.52
C SER A 1033 -38.96 3.04 93.43
N GLY A 1034 -38.32 3.72 92.47
CA GLY A 1034 -38.98 4.48 91.41
C GLY A 1034 -39.99 5.53 91.90
N LYS A 1035 -40.01 5.88 93.20
CA LYS A 1035 -41.07 6.72 93.80
C LYS A 1035 -40.91 8.19 93.43
N SER A 1036 -39.76 8.77 93.77
CA SER A 1036 -39.38 10.15 93.42
C SER A 1036 -39.11 10.29 91.91
N THR A 1037 -39.06 11.53 91.41
CA THR A 1037 -38.51 11.85 90.07
C THR A 1037 -37.09 12.42 90.15
N ALA A 1038 -36.66 12.85 91.34
CA ALA A 1038 -35.28 13.17 91.68
C ALA A 1038 -34.79 12.10 92.66
N LEU A 1039 -34.29 10.99 92.12
CA LEU A 1039 -33.87 9.82 92.90
C LEU A 1039 -32.70 10.17 93.82
N ALA A 1040 -32.89 10.00 95.12
CA ALA A 1040 -31.83 10.17 96.14
C ALA A 1040 -31.31 8.80 96.60
N ALA A 1041 -30.15 8.73 97.25
CA ALA A 1041 -29.59 7.45 97.72
C ALA A 1041 -30.56 6.57 98.56
N PRO A 1042 -31.42 7.13 99.44
CA PRO A 1042 -32.44 6.34 100.16
C PRO A 1042 -33.55 5.73 99.30
N ASP A 1043 -33.73 6.19 98.05
CA ASP A 1043 -34.66 5.56 97.10
C ASP A 1043 -34.13 4.22 96.57
N PHE A 1044 -32.85 3.89 96.77
CA PHE A 1044 -32.23 2.64 96.31
C PHE A 1044 -32.17 1.61 97.42
N LYS A 1045 -32.39 0.34 97.05
CA LYS A 1045 -32.19 -0.82 97.91
C LYS A 1045 -31.00 -1.62 97.38
N ALA A 1046 -30.28 -2.30 98.29
CA ALA A 1046 -29.24 -3.22 97.88
C ALA A 1046 -29.84 -4.39 97.08
N SER A 1047 -29.22 -4.75 95.95
CA SER A 1047 -29.58 -5.98 95.25
C SER A 1047 -29.35 -7.20 96.15
N PRO A 1048 -30.11 -8.29 95.96
CA PRO A 1048 -29.64 -9.62 96.33
C PRO A 1048 -28.23 -9.86 95.77
N ASP A 1049 -27.45 -10.73 96.42
CA ASP A 1049 -26.17 -11.16 95.87
C ASP A 1049 -26.38 -11.84 94.51
N TRP A 1050 -25.56 -11.48 93.53
CA TRP A 1050 -25.53 -12.09 92.19
C TRP A 1050 -25.29 -13.61 92.22
N TYR A 1051 -24.81 -14.16 93.34
CA TYR A 1051 -24.63 -15.59 93.56
C TYR A 1051 -25.60 -16.19 94.61
N GLY A 1052 -26.53 -15.39 95.15
CA GLY A 1052 -27.46 -15.78 96.23
C GLY A 1052 -28.93 -16.04 95.80
N THR A 1053 -29.81 -16.20 96.79
CA THR A 1053 -31.24 -16.54 96.59
C THR A 1053 -32.20 -15.34 96.80
N PRO A 1054 -33.40 -15.31 96.16
CA PRO A 1054 -34.33 -14.18 96.29
C PRO A 1054 -35.23 -14.24 97.54
N PRO A 1055 -35.62 -13.09 98.12
CA PRO A 1055 -36.54 -13.00 99.28
C PRO A 1055 -38.03 -13.10 98.90
N ALA A 1056 -38.89 -13.31 99.92
CA ALA A 1056 -40.32 -13.59 99.74
C ALA A 1056 -41.21 -12.38 99.38
N ASN A 1057 -41.09 -11.23 100.07
CA ASN A 1057 -41.84 -10.02 99.75
C ASN A 1057 -41.19 -9.28 98.56
N ARG A 1058 -41.37 -9.84 97.36
CA ARG A 1058 -40.62 -9.43 96.16
C ARG A 1058 -40.94 -8.00 95.70
N CYS A 1059 -42.19 -7.56 95.81
CA CYS A 1059 -42.57 -6.18 95.47
C CYS A 1059 -42.07 -5.17 96.53
N GLY A 1060 -42.13 -5.55 97.81
CA GLY A 1060 -41.67 -4.71 98.92
C GLY A 1060 -40.18 -4.39 98.88
N MET A 1061 -39.35 -5.30 98.35
CA MET A 1061 -37.91 -5.08 98.16
C MET A 1061 -37.53 -3.93 97.22
N CYS A 1062 -38.48 -3.34 96.50
CA CYS A 1062 -38.26 -2.10 95.74
C CYS A 1062 -39.22 -0.98 96.20
N HIS A 1063 -40.53 -1.24 96.17
CA HIS A 1063 -41.54 -0.16 96.23
C HIS A 1063 -42.23 0.00 97.60
N ASP A 1064 -41.97 -0.89 98.56
CA ASP A 1064 -42.85 -1.24 99.69
C ASP A 1064 -44.20 -1.85 99.23
N ASN A 1065 -44.93 -2.50 100.14
CA ASN A 1065 -46.21 -3.16 99.83
C ASN A 1065 -47.24 -3.00 100.99
N PRO A 1066 -48.18 -2.03 100.91
CA PRO A 1066 -48.40 -1.10 99.80
C PRO A 1066 -47.31 -0.01 99.69
N PRO A 1067 -47.19 0.68 98.53
CA PRO A 1067 -46.20 1.74 98.35
C PRO A 1067 -46.37 2.93 99.30
N GLN A 1068 -45.27 3.32 99.95
CA GLN A 1068 -45.26 4.44 100.88
C GLN A 1068 -44.80 5.74 100.20
N TYR A 1069 -45.67 6.76 100.17
CA TYR A 1069 -45.39 8.12 99.71
C TYR A 1069 -45.72 9.15 100.82
N ALA A 1070 -45.02 10.29 100.84
CA ALA A 1070 -45.31 11.38 101.77
C ALA A 1070 -46.61 12.13 101.37
N GLY A 1071 -47.43 12.51 102.36
CA GLY A 1071 -48.65 13.31 102.17
C GLY A 1071 -49.83 12.60 101.49
N GLN A 1072 -49.77 11.28 101.28
CA GLN A 1072 -50.69 10.57 100.40
C GLN A 1072 -52.10 10.33 100.95
N SER A 1073 -53.08 10.34 100.05
CA SER A 1073 -54.47 9.91 100.29
C SER A 1073 -54.66 8.40 100.45
N HIS A 1074 -53.69 7.60 100.02
CA HIS A 1074 -53.83 6.14 99.97
C HIS A 1074 -53.37 5.43 101.26
N TYR A 1075 -52.73 6.17 102.18
CA TYR A 1075 -52.26 5.70 103.49
C TYR A 1075 -51.89 6.90 104.38
N VAL A 1076 -52.51 7.02 105.56
CA VAL A 1076 -52.25 8.14 106.49
C VAL A 1076 -51.06 7.81 107.40
N ALA A 1077 -49.90 8.38 107.08
CA ALA A 1077 -48.62 8.13 107.77
C ALA A 1077 -48.58 8.48 109.26
N ALA A 1078 -49.51 9.30 109.76
CA ALA A 1078 -49.64 9.65 111.18
C ALA A 1078 -50.46 8.62 112.00
N SER A 1079 -51.03 7.60 111.35
CA SER A 1079 -51.78 6.53 112.04
C SER A 1079 -50.95 5.25 112.13
N THR A 1080 -50.96 4.59 113.29
CA THR A 1080 -50.33 3.28 113.47
C THR A 1080 -51.12 2.24 112.66
N MET A 1081 -50.71 2.04 111.41
CA MET A 1081 -51.27 1.04 110.48
C MET A 1081 -52.70 1.34 110.02
N GLY A 1082 -53.00 2.58 109.63
CA GLY A 1082 -54.20 2.93 108.84
C GLY A 1082 -55.51 3.08 109.61
N ASP A 1083 -55.45 3.13 110.94
CA ASP A 1083 -56.59 3.30 111.84
C ASP A 1083 -56.41 4.59 112.65
N ASN A 1084 -57.23 5.61 112.38
CA ASN A 1084 -57.17 6.91 113.07
C ASN A 1084 -58.10 7.00 114.29
N GLY A 1085 -58.77 5.90 114.67
CA GLY A 1085 -59.68 5.85 115.82
C GLY A 1085 -61.07 6.43 115.59
N THR A 1086 -61.39 7.01 114.42
CA THR A 1086 -62.74 7.52 114.11
C THR A 1086 -63.51 6.58 113.17
N LEU A 1087 -64.80 6.37 113.46
CA LEU A 1087 -65.69 5.47 112.73
C LEU A 1087 -66.88 6.20 112.07
N PRO A 1088 -67.32 5.78 110.87
CA PRO A 1088 -66.66 4.82 109.97
C PRO A 1088 -65.29 5.36 109.53
N VAL A 1089 -64.28 4.50 109.39
CA VAL A 1089 -62.92 4.93 109.02
C VAL A 1089 -62.96 5.41 107.56
N ARG A 1090 -63.06 6.72 107.35
CA ARG A 1090 -63.48 7.32 106.07
C ARG A 1090 -62.46 7.21 104.95
N ASP A 1091 -61.18 7.14 105.30
CA ASP A 1091 -60.10 7.57 104.39
C ASP A 1091 -59.15 6.44 103.94
N SER A 1092 -59.39 5.17 104.32
CA SER A 1092 -58.53 4.01 104.00
C SER A 1092 -59.06 3.12 102.86
N GLY A 1093 -59.87 3.68 101.95
CA GLY A 1093 -60.70 2.95 100.98
C GLY A 1093 -59.99 2.06 99.96
N HIS A 1094 -58.67 2.15 99.75
CA HIS A 1094 -57.94 1.39 98.73
C HIS A 1094 -57.18 0.15 99.24
N MET A 1095 -57.16 -0.11 100.55
CA MET A 1095 -56.51 -1.31 101.12
C MET A 1095 -57.37 -2.59 101.04
N VAL A 1096 -58.70 -2.46 101.10
CA VAL A 1096 -59.65 -3.59 101.23
C VAL A 1096 -60.82 -3.50 100.24
N GLY A 1097 -61.07 -2.31 99.68
CA GLY A 1097 -62.16 -2.02 98.74
C GLY A 1097 -62.94 -0.77 99.16
N ILE A 1098 -63.30 0.06 98.17
CA ILE A 1098 -63.97 1.35 98.42
C ILE A 1098 -65.39 1.06 98.94
N HIS A 1099 -65.73 1.62 100.10
CA HIS A 1099 -66.96 1.33 100.85
C HIS A 1099 -67.09 -0.16 101.24
N TYR A 1100 -66.10 -0.68 101.98
CA TYR A 1100 -66.11 -2.09 102.43
C TYR A 1100 -67.32 -2.48 103.29
N ARG A 1101 -68.02 -1.53 103.93
CA ARG A 1101 -69.27 -1.74 104.70
C ARG A 1101 -70.52 -1.53 103.82
N ASN A 1102 -71.62 -2.20 104.14
CA ASN A 1102 -72.87 -2.00 103.39
C ASN A 1102 -73.46 -0.60 103.64
N THR A 1103 -73.69 0.17 102.57
CA THR A 1103 -74.02 1.61 102.63
C THR A 1103 -75.50 1.94 102.35
N TYR A 1104 -76.40 0.99 102.63
CA TYR A 1104 -77.85 1.18 102.55
C TYR A 1104 -78.53 0.86 103.89
N ARG A 1105 -79.74 1.39 104.13
CA ARG A 1105 -80.54 1.05 105.32
C ARG A 1105 -81.14 -0.35 105.14
N GLY A 1106 -80.44 -1.37 105.63
CA GLY A 1106 -80.86 -2.77 105.61
C GLY A 1106 -80.10 -3.63 106.62
N SER A 1107 -80.67 -4.77 107.00
CA SER A 1107 -80.16 -5.65 108.05
C SER A 1107 -78.97 -6.50 107.59
N GLY A 1108 -77.75 -5.95 107.71
CA GLY A 1108 -76.52 -6.67 107.37
C GLY A 1108 -75.33 -5.73 107.12
N GLN A 1109 -75.02 -4.84 108.07
CA GLN A 1109 -74.09 -3.72 107.88
C GLN A 1109 -72.62 -4.15 107.65
N ASN A 1110 -72.31 -5.42 107.90
CA ASN A 1110 -70.98 -5.92 108.25
C ASN A 1110 -69.95 -5.92 107.11
N GLY A 1111 -70.38 -5.79 105.85
CA GLY A 1111 -69.51 -5.49 104.71
C GLY A 1111 -68.67 -6.64 104.12
N PHE A 1112 -68.12 -7.51 104.96
CA PHE A 1112 -67.30 -8.65 104.56
C PHE A 1112 -68.14 -9.87 104.19
N LEU A 1113 -67.83 -10.51 103.07
CA LEU A 1113 -68.16 -11.92 102.87
C LEU A 1113 -67.23 -12.72 103.78
N GLY A 1114 -67.78 -13.56 104.66
CA GLY A 1114 -66.97 -14.51 105.44
C GLY A 1114 -66.48 -15.67 104.58
N TYR A 1115 -66.21 -16.82 105.19
CA TYR A 1115 -65.86 -18.06 104.47
C TYR A 1115 -66.98 -18.63 103.57
N SER A 1116 -68.15 -17.97 103.49
CA SER A 1116 -69.21 -18.30 102.54
C SER A 1116 -68.82 -17.94 101.10
N SER A 1117 -69.19 -18.76 100.13
CA SER A 1117 -69.07 -18.46 98.70
C SER A 1117 -70.24 -17.65 98.13
N SER A 1118 -71.33 -17.52 98.88
CA SER A 1118 -72.55 -16.78 98.49
C SER A 1118 -72.93 -15.71 99.51
N GLY A 1119 -73.63 -14.68 99.05
CA GLY A 1119 -74.10 -13.58 99.89
C GLY A 1119 -73.74 -12.19 99.34
N ASP A 1120 -74.46 -11.19 99.83
CA ASP A 1120 -74.59 -9.89 99.19
C ASP A 1120 -73.54 -8.84 99.62
N MET A 1121 -72.41 -9.31 100.15
CA MET A 1121 -71.38 -8.51 100.79
C MET A 1121 -70.39 -7.91 99.78
N ALA A 1122 -69.62 -6.90 100.19
CA ALA A 1122 -68.70 -6.19 99.32
C ALA A 1122 -67.34 -6.90 99.22
N HIS A 1123 -66.58 -6.98 100.32
CA HIS A 1123 -65.27 -7.63 100.28
C HIS A 1123 -65.43 -9.14 100.10
N GLY A 1124 -64.68 -9.73 99.15
CA GLY A 1124 -64.70 -11.16 98.86
C GLY A 1124 -65.73 -11.63 97.82
N ASN A 1125 -66.69 -10.79 97.41
CA ASN A 1125 -67.64 -11.13 96.34
C ASN A 1125 -67.47 -10.26 95.06
N PRO A 1126 -66.72 -10.74 94.05
CA PRO A 1126 -66.54 -10.00 92.78
C PRO A 1126 -67.82 -9.86 91.94
N ALA A 1127 -68.94 -10.49 92.33
CA ALA A 1127 -70.23 -10.22 91.71
C ALA A 1127 -70.72 -8.79 91.96
N TYR A 1128 -70.36 -8.19 93.11
CA TYR A 1128 -70.92 -6.92 93.59
C TYR A 1128 -69.91 -5.82 93.94
N ALA A 1129 -68.67 -6.16 94.29
CA ALA A 1129 -67.62 -5.17 94.49
C ALA A 1129 -66.24 -5.70 94.05
N THR A 1130 -65.42 -4.80 93.51
CA THR A 1130 -64.07 -5.14 93.03
C THR A 1130 -63.03 -4.89 94.14
N THR A 1131 -62.31 -5.93 94.57
CA THR A 1131 -61.19 -5.78 95.51
C THR A 1131 -60.04 -5.03 94.84
N VAL A 1132 -59.62 -3.92 95.45
CA VAL A 1132 -58.51 -3.09 94.97
C VAL A 1132 -57.17 -3.73 95.32
N GLY A 1133 -56.27 -3.75 94.34
CA GLY A 1133 -54.89 -4.26 94.47
C GLY A 1133 -54.06 -3.79 93.28
N CYS A 1134 -52.75 -4.07 93.28
CA CYS A 1134 -51.81 -3.46 92.32
C CYS A 1134 -52.21 -3.62 90.84
N TYR A 1135 -52.81 -4.75 90.44
CA TYR A 1135 -53.30 -4.99 89.08
C TYR A 1135 -54.37 -4.00 88.58
N ILE A 1136 -55.04 -3.26 89.48
CA ILE A 1136 -56.03 -2.23 89.14
C ILE A 1136 -55.38 -0.95 88.61
N CYS A 1137 -54.15 -0.64 89.05
CA CYS A 1137 -53.37 0.49 88.53
C CYS A 1137 -52.20 0.04 87.64
N HIS A 1138 -51.86 -1.24 87.63
CA HIS A 1138 -50.74 -1.82 86.88
C HIS A 1138 -51.20 -3.07 86.11
N SER A 1139 -52.33 -2.96 85.41
CA SER A 1139 -52.92 -4.01 84.59
C SER A 1139 -51.98 -4.47 83.47
N GLY A 1140 -51.91 -5.80 83.29
CA GLY A 1140 -50.95 -6.44 82.38
C GLY A 1140 -49.51 -6.43 82.92
N ILE A 1141 -49.14 -5.52 83.83
CA ILE A 1141 -47.84 -5.47 84.49
C ILE A 1141 -47.80 -6.46 85.67
N VAL A 1142 -48.82 -6.42 86.52
CA VAL A 1142 -48.99 -7.29 87.70
C VAL A 1142 -50.22 -8.18 87.50
N SER A 1143 -50.09 -9.45 87.91
CA SER A 1143 -51.17 -10.43 87.79
C SER A 1143 -52.41 -10.06 88.59
N SER A 1144 -53.58 -10.17 87.96
CA SER A 1144 -54.88 -10.08 88.61
C SER A 1144 -55.29 -11.35 89.35
N THR A 1145 -54.66 -12.49 89.06
CA THR A 1145 -54.93 -13.79 89.69
C THR A 1145 -53.89 -14.17 90.75
N GLN A 1146 -52.63 -13.76 90.55
CA GLN A 1146 -51.53 -13.90 91.51
C GLN A 1146 -51.13 -12.53 92.05
N VAL A 1147 -52.06 -11.93 92.80
CA VAL A 1147 -51.84 -10.71 93.58
C VAL A 1147 -50.89 -10.97 94.76
N ASP A 1148 -50.07 -9.98 95.12
CA ASP A 1148 -49.12 -10.09 96.24
C ASP A 1148 -49.85 -10.01 97.58
N THR A 1149 -50.01 -11.16 98.24
CA THR A 1149 -50.61 -11.27 99.58
C THR A 1149 -49.58 -11.29 100.70
N TYR A 1150 -48.29 -11.13 100.39
CA TYR A 1150 -47.26 -10.76 101.37
C TYR A 1150 -47.25 -9.24 101.67
N ALA A 1151 -48.33 -8.52 101.31
CA ALA A 1151 -48.59 -7.15 101.76
C ALA A 1151 -48.48 -7.05 103.29
N MET A 1152 -47.63 -6.14 103.75
CA MET A 1152 -47.30 -5.92 105.16
C MET A 1152 -46.80 -7.17 105.93
N HIS A 1153 -46.40 -8.26 105.26
CA HIS A 1153 -45.97 -9.51 105.91
C HIS A 1153 -44.78 -9.32 106.83
N GLY A 1154 -44.94 -9.73 108.09
CA GLY A 1154 -43.91 -9.61 109.14
C GLY A 1154 -43.92 -8.27 109.87
N SER A 1155 -44.87 -7.37 109.55
CA SER A 1155 -45.09 -6.13 110.31
C SER A 1155 -45.96 -6.33 111.56
N GLY A 1156 -46.75 -7.41 111.61
CA GLY A 1156 -47.60 -7.73 112.75
C GLY A 1156 -48.85 -6.84 112.90
N GLY A 1157 -49.24 -6.10 111.86
CA GLY A 1157 -50.35 -5.15 111.89
C GLY A 1157 -51.77 -5.71 111.72
N LYS A 1158 -52.78 -4.83 111.87
CA LYS A 1158 -54.19 -5.14 111.58
C LYS A 1158 -54.45 -5.50 110.11
N PHE A 1159 -53.58 -5.05 109.21
CA PHE A 1159 -53.62 -5.30 107.76
C PHE A 1159 -52.49 -6.23 107.28
N ASP A 1160 -51.85 -7.00 108.18
CA ASP A 1160 -50.93 -8.07 107.77
C ASP A 1160 -51.74 -9.23 107.18
N CYS A 1161 -51.78 -9.31 105.85
CA CYS A 1161 -52.64 -10.25 105.11
C CYS A 1161 -52.36 -11.72 105.48
N SER A 1162 -51.15 -12.05 105.90
CA SER A 1162 -50.74 -13.43 106.24
C SER A 1162 -51.49 -14.02 107.46
N ARG A 1163 -52.16 -13.19 108.25
CA ARG A 1163 -53.02 -13.63 109.37
C ARG A 1163 -54.37 -14.19 108.94
N CYS A 1164 -54.86 -13.80 107.77
CA CYS A 1164 -56.16 -14.22 107.25
C CYS A 1164 -56.06 -14.96 105.90
N HIS A 1165 -54.93 -14.82 105.20
CA HIS A 1165 -54.59 -15.54 103.98
C HIS A 1165 -53.46 -16.53 104.28
N THR A 1166 -53.68 -17.80 103.94
CA THR A 1166 -52.69 -18.90 104.06
C THR A 1166 -52.60 -19.64 102.72
N ALA A 1167 -51.78 -20.69 102.60
CA ALA A 1167 -51.74 -21.48 101.37
C ALA A 1167 -53.07 -22.19 101.02
N SER A 1168 -54.00 -22.35 101.99
CA SER A 1168 -55.28 -23.04 101.81
C SER A 1168 -56.50 -22.10 101.66
N THR A 1169 -56.33 -20.78 101.76
CA THR A 1169 -57.42 -19.82 101.57
C THR A 1169 -57.63 -19.49 100.08
N ARG A 1170 -58.89 -19.23 99.69
CA ARG A 1170 -59.30 -18.99 98.28
C ARG A 1170 -58.45 -17.96 97.53
N THR A 1171 -57.96 -16.94 98.23
CA THR A 1171 -56.84 -16.10 97.77
C THR A 1171 -55.65 -16.46 98.65
N PRO A 1172 -54.66 -17.23 98.15
CA PRO A 1172 -53.64 -17.81 99.00
C PRO A 1172 -52.52 -16.83 99.37
N LEU A 1173 -51.71 -17.18 100.36
CA LEU A 1173 -50.49 -16.46 100.73
C LEU A 1173 -49.38 -16.73 99.71
N GLN A 1174 -49.01 -15.73 98.91
CA GLN A 1174 -48.15 -15.87 97.73
C GLN A 1174 -47.46 -14.54 97.36
N PRO A 1175 -46.28 -14.58 96.72
CA PRO A 1175 -45.64 -13.38 96.18
C PRO A 1175 -46.32 -12.94 94.89
N GLY A 1176 -46.33 -11.62 94.63
CA GLY A 1176 -46.89 -11.05 93.42
C GLY A 1176 -46.18 -11.52 92.16
N LEU A 1177 -46.95 -11.84 91.13
CA LEU A 1177 -46.42 -12.15 89.80
C LEU A 1177 -46.44 -10.91 88.90
N ILE A 1178 -45.27 -10.57 88.37
CA ILE A 1178 -45.14 -9.62 87.26
C ILE A 1178 -45.48 -10.39 85.96
N THR A 1179 -46.59 -10.02 85.32
CA THR A 1179 -47.07 -10.64 84.07
C THR A 1179 -46.41 -10.07 82.83
N ASP A 1180 -46.02 -8.78 82.84
CA ASP A 1180 -45.26 -8.17 81.75
C ASP A 1180 -44.11 -7.30 82.28
N THR A 1181 -42.92 -7.90 82.29
CA THR A 1181 -41.66 -7.26 82.65
C THR A 1181 -41.28 -6.12 81.68
N ALA A 1182 -41.86 -6.05 80.47
CA ALA A 1182 -41.70 -4.93 79.54
C ALA A 1182 -42.23 -3.59 80.10
N ARG A 1183 -43.18 -3.67 81.04
CA ARG A 1183 -43.85 -2.53 81.67
C ARG A 1183 -43.40 -2.28 83.11
N HIS A 1184 -42.70 -3.25 83.71
CA HIS A 1184 -42.20 -3.15 85.09
C HIS A 1184 -40.75 -2.63 85.16
N ILE A 1185 -39.88 -3.01 84.22
CA ILE A 1185 -38.45 -2.63 84.25
C ILE A 1185 -38.10 -1.97 82.92
N ASN A 1186 -38.57 -0.73 82.73
CA ASN A 1186 -38.39 0.03 81.48
C ASN A 1186 -38.06 1.53 81.67
N GLY A 1187 -37.85 1.99 82.91
CA GLY A 1187 -37.53 3.38 83.22
C GLY A 1187 -38.73 4.34 83.23
N LYS A 1188 -39.95 3.85 82.98
CA LYS A 1188 -41.19 4.63 83.04
C LYS A 1188 -42.00 4.31 84.29
N LYS A 1189 -43.02 5.14 84.54
CA LYS A 1189 -44.03 4.93 85.60
C LYS A 1189 -45.34 4.52 84.96
N ASP A 1190 -45.36 3.29 84.47
CA ASP A 1190 -46.49 2.73 83.74
C ASP A 1190 -47.64 2.42 84.70
N VAL A 1191 -48.63 3.31 84.72
CA VAL A 1191 -49.96 3.05 85.28
C VAL A 1191 -50.86 2.67 84.12
N ALA A 1192 -51.51 1.52 84.23
CA ALA A 1192 -52.41 0.95 83.25
C ALA A 1192 -53.64 0.41 83.97
N PHE A 1193 -54.81 0.94 83.65
CA PHE A 1193 -56.06 0.49 84.22
C PHE A 1193 -56.59 -0.74 83.46
N PRO A 1194 -57.12 -1.78 84.14
CA PRO A 1194 -57.73 -2.91 83.47
C PRO A 1194 -59.08 -2.50 82.86
N ALA A 1195 -59.33 -2.96 81.64
CA ALA A 1195 -60.67 -3.01 81.05
C ALA A 1195 -61.50 -4.06 81.81
N LEU A 1196 -62.01 -3.66 82.97
CA LEU A 1196 -62.96 -4.42 83.78
C LEU A 1196 -64.09 -3.50 84.23
N THR A 1197 -65.26 -4.09 84.36
CA THR A 1197 -66.41 -3.48 85.02
C THR A 1197 -66.10 -3.36 86.52
N PHE A 1198 -65.64 -2.19 86.96
CA PHE A 1198 -65.33 -1.94 88.36
C PHE A 1198 -66.63 -1.70 89.11
N LYS A 1199 -66.94 -2.57 90.07
CA LYS A 1199 -68.21 -2.58 90.78
C LYS A 1199 -68.08 -2.03 92.18
N THR A 1200 -69.12 -1.34 92.65
CA THR A 1200 -69.24 -0.95 94.05
C THR A 1200 -70.70 -0.89 94.51
N LYS A 1201 -70.99 -1.50 95.67
CA LYS A 1201 -72.28 -1.35 96.37
C LYS A 1201 -72.43 0.03 97.04
N ALA A 1202 -71.51 0.96 96.80
CA ALA A 1202 -71.58 2.33 97.30
C ALA A 1202 -72.75 3.12 96.72
N GLN A 1203 -73.09 2.89 95.45
CA GLN A 1203 -74.14 3.59 94.69
C GLN A 1203 -74.01 5.13 94.79
N LEU A 1204 -73.19 5.69 93.90
CA LEU A 1204 -72.48 6.97 94.10
C LEU A 1204 -73.27 8.22 93.68
N SER A 1205 -74.41 8.04 93.01
CA SER A 1205 -75.26 9.14 92.50
C SER A 1205 -76.74 8.81 92.71
N ASN A 1206 -77.58 9.80 92.98
CA ASN A 1206 -79.05 9.65 92.94
C ASN A 1206 -79.53 9.43 91.50
N VAL A 1207 -79.13 10.29 90.56
CA VAL A 1207 -79.35 10.13 89.11
C VAL A 1207 -78.60 8.90 88.59
N ALA A 1208 -79.24 8.13 87.69
CA ALA A 1208 -78.63 6.95 87.06
C ALA A 1208 -77.66 7.34 85.93
N ASN A 1209 -76.64 6.51 85.71
CA ASN A 1209 -75.67 6.64 84.60
C ASN A 1209 -74.87 7.95 84.58
N ALA A 1210 -74.80 8.65 85.71
CA ALA A 1210 -74.09 9.92 85.86
C ALA A 1210 -72.57 9.72 85.99
N LEU A 1211 -71.80 10.68 85.49
CA LEU A 1211 -70.34 10.78 85.67
C LEU A 1211 -69.52 9.52 85.30
N GLY A 1212 -70.03 8.71 84.36
CA GLY A 1212 -69.39 7.46 83.92
C GLY A 1212 -69.75 6.21 84.75
N TRP A 1213 -70.58 6.33 85.79
CA TRP A 1213 -71.06 5.20 86.59
C TRP A 1213 -72.46 4.75 86.18
N THR A 1214 -72.56 3.59 85.54
CA THR A 1214 -73.82 2.90 85.22
C THR A 1214 -74.40 2.23 86.47
N ARG A 1215 -75.73 2.24 86.64
CA ARG A 1215 -76.40 1.56 87.77
C ARG A 1215 -76.94 0.18 87.39
N ASN A 1216 -76.79 -0.79 88.30
CA ASN A 1216 -77.41 -2.11 88.22
C ASN A 1216 -78.34 -2.31 89.42
N GLY A 1217 -79.61 -2.58 89.15
CA GLY A 1217 -80.67 -2.65 90.17
C GLY A 1217 -81.16 -1.27 90.63
N SER A 1218 -81.93 -1.24 91.71
CA SER A 1218 -82.50 0.00 92.25
C SER A 1218 -81.51 0.73 93.17
N TYR A 1219 -81.74 2.03 93.39
CA TYR A 1219 -80.87 2.83 94.24
C TYR A 1219 -81.05 2.46 95.73
N LYS A 1220 -79.94 2.13 96.41
CA LYS A 1220 -79.84 1.79 97.83
C LYS A 1220 -80.70 0.59 98.27
N THR A 1221 -80.82 -0.41 97.39
CA THR A 1221 -81.47 -1.70 97.66
C THR A 1221 -80.47 -2.86 97.68
N ALA A 1222 -80.88 -4.00 98.25
CA ALA A 1222 -80.14 -5.26 98.15
C ALA A 1222 -79.91 -5.69 96.69
N GLY A 1223 -78.93 -6.56 96.44
CA GLY A 1223 -78.47 -6.98 95.11
C GLY A 1223 -77.77 -5.90 94.29
N SER A 1224 -78.01 -4.63 94.60
CA SER A 1224 -77.79 -3.49 93.69
C SER A 1224 -76.39 -2.89 93.85
N TYR A 1225 -75.83 -2.37 92.75
CA TYR A 1225 -74.49 -1.81 92.71
C TYR A 1225 -74.33 -0.84 91.53
N ASP A 1226 -73.44 0.13 91.69
CA ASP A 1226 -72.98 0.95 90.57
C ASP A 1226 -71.71 0.33 89.97
N SER A 1227 -71.53 0.52 88.67
CA SER A 1227 -70.41 -0.01 87.91
C SER A 1227 -69.96 0.97 86.84
N MET A 1228 -68.66 1.19 86.73
CA MET A 1228 -68.04 1.89 85.60
C MET A 1228 -67.11 0.95 84.85
N ASP A 1229 -66.89 1.22 83.55
CA ASP A 1229 -65.77 0.60 82.85
C ASP A 1229 -64.49 1.34 83.26
N LEU A 1230 -63.66 0.68 84.07
CA LEU A 1230 -62.39 1.25 84.50
C LEU A 1230 -61.41 1.42 83.33
N GLY A 1231 -61.62 0.70 82.21
CA GLY A 1231 -60.89 0.86 80.96
C GLY A 1231 -60.99 2.25 80.32
N THR A 1232 -61.98 3.06 80.70
CA THR A 1232 -62.06 4.48 80.27
C THR A 1232 -61.13 5.41 81.05
N SER A 1233 -60.43 4.90 82.08
CA SER A 1233 -59.56 5.71 82.94
C SER A 1233 -58.22 5.99 82.27
N THR A 1234 -57.76 7.23 82.37
CA THR A 1234 -56.51 7.71 81.75
C THR A 1234 -55.50 8.17 82.79
N TRP A 1235 -54.22 8.05 82.41
CA TRP A 1235 -53.06 8.43 83.20
C TRP A 1235 -52.18 9.35 82.36
N ASP A 1236 -51.87 10.54 82.87
CA ASP A 1236 -50.76 11.33 82.35
C ASP A 1236 -49.52 11.13 83.23
N PRO A 1237 -48.48 10.41 82.76
CA PRO A 1237 -47.24 10.21 83.51
C PRO A 1237 -46.41 11.50 83.68
N ALA A 1238 -46.66 12.57 82.91
CA ALA A 1238 -45.91 13.82 83.00
C ALA A 1238 -46.43 14.72 84.14
N THR A 1239 -47.72 15.08 84.14
CA THR A 1239 -48.33 15.81 85.27
C THR A 1239 -48.62 14.92 86.48
N LYS A 1240 -48.59 13.59 86.31
CA LYS A 1240 -49.07 12.56 87.25
C LYS A 1240 -50.58 12.61 87.47
N THR A 1241 -51.37 13.08 86.50
CA THR A 1241 -52.84 13.22 86.64
C THR A 1241 -53.56 11.90 86.36
N CYS A 1242 -54.50 11.51 87.23
CA CYS A 1242 -55.38 10.36 87.05
C CYS A 1242 -56.82 10.82 86.76
N LEU A 1243 -57.25 10.77 85.49
CA LEU A 1243 -58.64 11.04 85.14
C LEU A 1243 -59.42 9.71 85.00
N THR A 1244 -60.25 9.44 86.00
CA THR A 1244 -61.06 8.21 86.13
C THR A 1244 -62.44 8.57 86.67
N ALA A 1245 -63.47 7.75 86.40
CA ALA A 1245 -64.80 7.94 86.98
C ALA A 1245 -64.79 7.93 88.53
N CYS A 1246 -63.76 7.35 89.16
CA CYS A 1246 -63.57 7.48 90.62
C CYS A 1246 -63.28 8.91 91.09
N HIS A 1247 -62.76 9.81 90.25
CA HIS A 1247 -62.26 11.14 90.65
C HIS A 1247 -62.70 12.28 89.71
N VAL A 1248 -63.68 12.01 88.86
CA VAL A 1248 -64.24 12.85 87.79
C VAL A 1248 -64.57 14.29 88.19
N ASN A 1249 -64.97 14.54 89.45
CA ASN A 1249 -65.32 15.89 89.93
C ASN A 1249 -64.11 16.68 90.48
N GLN A 1250 -62.90 16.13 90.36
CA GLN A 1250 -61.64 16.85 90.57
C GLN A 1250 -60.71 16.68 89.35
N PRO A 1251 -61.03 17.32 88.21
CA PRO A 1251 -60.13 17.37 87.07
C PRO A 1251 -58.79 17.97 87.51
N GLY A 1252 -57.70 17.21 87.35
CA GLY A 1252 -56.36 17.57 87.83
C GLY A 1252 -55.92 16.90 89.13
N ILE A 1253 -56.64 15.90 89.66
CA ILE A 1253 -56.12 15.08 90.76
C ILE A 1253 -54.85 14.33 90.33
N THR A 1254 -53.79 14.46 91.12
CA THR A 1254 -52.49 13.81 90.85
C THR A 1254 -52.24 12.61 91.74
N TRP A 1255 -51.42 11.66 91.28
CA TRP A 1255 -51.02 10.47 92.05
C TRP A 1255 -50.25 10.88 93.31
N GLY A 1256 -50.76 10.47 94.47
CA GLY A 1256 -50.32 10.92 95.79
C GLY A 1256 -51.06 12.16 96.32
N GLY A 1257 -51.87 12.84 95.51
CA GLY A 1257 -52.70 13.98 95.92
C GLY A 1257 -53.87 13.60 96.85
N ALA A 1258 -54.39 14.58 97.57
CA ALA A 1258 -55.45 14.38 98.57
C ALA A 1258 -56.86 14.28 97.94
N LEU A 1259 -57.49 13.11 98.07
CA LEU A 1259 -58.86 12.85 97.64
C LEU A 1259 -59.89 13.37 98.66
N LYS A 1260 -61.11 13.65 98.20
CA LYS A 1260 -62.26 14.08 99.04
C LYS A 1260 -63.53 13.37 98.58
N CYS A 1261 -64.57 13.30 99.41
CA CYS A 1261 -65.84 12.66 99.02
C CYS A 1261 -66.44 13.31 97.75
N VAL A 1262 -66.35 14.63 97.63
CA VAL A 1262 -66.81 15.38 96.45
C VAL A 1262 -66.05 15.09 95.16
N SER A 1263 -64.88 14.43 95.20
CA SER A 1263 -64.18 13.95 93.99
C SER A 1263 -64.98 12.88 93.24
N CYS A 1264 -65.81 12.14 93.96
CA CYS A 1264 -66.57 10.98 93.47
C CYS A 1264 -68.07 11.26 93.29
N HIS A 1265 -68.62 12.23 94.03
CA HIS A 1265 -70.06 12.48 94.14
C HIS A 1265 -70.44 13.82 93.50
N ALA A 1266 -71.48 13.81 92.64
CA ALA A 1266 -72.08 15.03 92.11
C ALA A 1266 -72.77 15.82 93.24
N ASN A 1267 -72.72 17.15 93.16
CA ASN A 1267 -73.41 18.02 94.12
C ASN A 1267 -74.76 18.49 93.52
N GLN A 1268 -75.73 17.56 93.49
CA GLN A 1268 -77.11 17.71 93.00
C GLN A 1268 -78.10 17.10 94.00
#